data_AF-I9KGM9-F1
#
_entry.id   AF-I9KGM9-F1
#
_cell.length_a   1.000
_cell.length_b   1.000
_cell.length_c   1.000
_cell.angle_alpha   90.00
_cell.angle_beta   90.00
_cell.angle_gamma   90.00
#
_symmetry.space_group_name_H-M   'P 1'
#
loop_
_entity.id
_entity.type
_entity.pdbx_description
1 polymer ?
#
loop_
_entity_poly.entity_id
_entity_poly.type
_entity_poly.pdbx_seq_one_letter_code
_entity_poly.pdbx_strand_id
1 'polypeptide(L)'
;MAVLSRAAGPRGSRRPHLPVARAPASTAVLASSPGSSGVSGVPSRRASAVALAGCLLALFAVAAWSSSFAELAEHSAARLSVVIVAGCVLLCVRAQPRGAWACSSVYLITLSVFHFGVAVLFATGTSFDRIRAQYDFRWLAVYPMSRLFAVATLGVVSATVGVAAMTCLRAARAAGGRPEIVAADRPAAAPDRPDLRAPAGFVLLAVSVVGLVAIVLAAGGFGLLVGSYAAVGQTALRGPLVPYALLGVGLGLLLAVIDGPSRWRTAALVVFALFAVVALPLGLRGEVMFPAVAAAAVAARRRIVVRGVVVLLGAVVLLALIGGLREIRQSGLAATRLSAITFSPVDGIAELGASIRPIGSVLEWRDEFGERPPAGATFYGQLDRLVSGRLLGRPQPSQFSDERLFNVLMLDREGPIGGSPIAEAYYNFGARGVVGFLLLTGLLVAWMDHGRSVRKTDTACLVLLVPLITEVRNAFAAVPVQALLGLGVLGLIRLVETAAARTVPVRTAPARPRRDPRALPRLAATGPVAVTLGAGAAPGRTALPLRPALPRPHPARQLVRAGQQPIRAGRQPIWAGRQPVRAGRQSVPAWSEPAVALDPQAGGSWAAAPTLPPPGRGVGVASPYRGIGRVGTVVTGWLGLSAVASLGQAMVTARMLPLGGRGALVVLLTVSALGSLVGGLGTNVAFRYYFGRADPRVSLGDYLGLSLAATLPAVGLIIAASLQVLWLSGGARVDAGLVLAIAVLAAANLLAVQVLDALNAAGSIVLAAGLVAATGLVQLGLLLAGPRHPSLPHILVVLALCWAAQAATGVAALARSGLSVRPRADRRAWRLLVAKGVPALGLNVGATMAFRFDRVLVAAFAGAGAAAVYSIAAATGEALRLVPGSVGQVVFHRTARGGLSHPALRTVTRGLVAVLLVAAGVLALAAPWLVRILFGPGYASAVTPMRLLLVAELLLAPFLVECRALTGLGRTGAAGGVGLLGLAVSLLTYPVLVPWQGPSGAAVGSMLAYALMTALARRALRGELDAPRATPAPQPAASSTSPRPSGPVHPHEPGGDEPLPALGKGMP
;
A
#
# COMPACT_ATOMS: atom_id res chain seq x y z
N MET A 1 -58.84 1.51 -5.70
CA MET A 1 -59.13 0.09 -6.00
C MET A 1 -58.11 -0.72 -5.19
N ALA A 2 -58.40 -1.21 -3.98
CA ALA A 2 -59.38 -2.23 -3.58
C ALA A 2 -58.98 -3.65 -4.06
N VAL A 3 -59.03 -4.73 -3.25
CA VAL A 3 -59.15 -4.90 -1.78
C VAL A 3 -58.61 -6.31 -1.40
N LEU A 4 -58.44 -6.59 -0.10
CA LEU A 4 -57.99 -7.85 0.54
C LEU A 4 -58.71 -9.15 0.10
N SER A 5 -58.04 -10.31 0.30
CA SER A 5 -58.53 -11.36 1.23
C SER A 5 -57.43 -12.37 1.64
N ARG A 6 -57.76 -13.25 2.61
CA ARG A 6 -56.87 -14.22 3.32
C ARG A 6 -57.69 -15.49 3.63
N ALA A 7 -57.01 -16.58 4.01
CA ALA A 7 -57.56 -17.82 4.63
C ALA A 7 -58.40 -18.74 3.70
N ALA A 8 -58.60 -20.05 3.95
CA ALA A 8 -57.86 -21.08 4.72
C ALA A 8 -58.35 -22.49 4.26
N GLY A 9 -57.61 -23.57 4.59
CA GLY A 9 -58.10 -24.97 4.41
C GLY A 9 -59.12 -25.40 5.48
N PRO A 10 -59.62 -26.66 5.52
CA PRO A 10 -58.74 -27.83 5.83
C PRO A 10 -59.19 -29.26 5.37
N ARG A 11 -58.31 -30.27 5.58
CA ARG A 11 -58.53 -31.74 5.82
C ARG A 11 -59.42 -32.53 4.81
N GLY A 12 -59.08 -33.72 4.28
CA GLY A 12 -57.99 -34.71 4.46
C GLY A 12 -58.26 -35.91 3.50
N SER A 13 -57.76 -37.15 3.62
CA SER A 13 -56.70 -37.78 4.43
C SER A 13 -56.43 -39.23 3.93
N ARG A 14 -55.18 -39.74 3.96
CA ARG A 14 -54.74 -41.14 4.27
C ARG A 14 -53.21 -41.32 4.01
N ARG A 15 -52.56 -42.27 4.73
CA ARG A 15 -51.11 -42.65 4.70
C ARG A 15 -50.89 -43.90 3.77
N PRO A 16 -49.70 -44.57 3.65
CA PRO A 16 -48.32 -44.29 4.15
C PRO A 16 -47.12 -44.51 3.17
N HIS A 17 -45.94 -44.01 3.61
CA HIS A 17 -44.54 -44.49 3.45
C HIS A 17 -43.93 -45.01 2.12
N LEU A 18 -42.94 -44.26 1.60
CA LEU A 18 -41.69 -44.75 0.95
C LEU A 18 -40.58 -43.66 1.07
N PRO A 19 -39.31 -43.97 1.41
CA PRO A 19 -38.23 -42.99 1.47
C PRO A 19 -37.13 -43.21 0.41
N VAL A 20 -37.03 -42.34 -0.60
CA VAL A 20 -35.93 -42.38 -1.60
C VAL A 20 -35.39 -40.98 -1.93
N ALA A 21 -34.05 -40.87 -1.99
CA ALA A 21 -33.22 -39.83 -2.60
C ALA A 21 -33.49 -38.34 -2.29
N ARG A 22 -32.58 -37.70 -1.53
CA ARG A 22 -32.38 -36.25 -1.56
C ARG A 22 -31.41 -35.85 -2.67
N ALA A 23 -31.91 -35.15 -3.69
CA ALA A 23 -31.09 -34.24 -4.49
C ALA A 23 -31.08 -32.84 -3.83
N PRO A 24 -29.98 -32.07 -3.94
CA PRO A 24 -30.01 -30.63 -3.71
C PRO A 24 -29.61 -29.86 -4.98
N ALA A 25 -30.57 -29.13 -5.56
CA ALA A 25 -30.29 -28.11 -6.57
C ALA A 25 -29.82 -26.81 -5.91
N SER A 26 -28.93 -26.10 -6.60
CA SER A 26 -28.47 -24.74 -6.27
C SER A 26 -29.61 -23.72 -6.50
N THR A 27 -29.66 -22.55 -5.85
CA THR A 27 -28.67 -21.47 -5.92
C THR A 27 -28.95 -20.39 -4.87
N ALA A 28 -27.92 -19.91 -4.17
CA ALA A 28 -27.95 -18.65 -3.44
C ALA A 28 -26.57 -18.01 -3.50
N VAL A 29 -26.44 -16.89 -4.24
CA VAL A 29 -25.17 -16.21 -4.46
C VAL A 29 -24.82 -15.34 -3.26
N LEU A 30 -24.11 -15.92 -2.29
CA LEU A 30 -23.41 -15.16 -1.26
C LEU A 30 -22.01 -14.79 -1.76
N ALA A 31 -21.83 -13.50 -2.06
CA ALA A 31 -20.54 -12.92 -2.39
C ALA A 31 -19.60 -13.01 -1.18
N SER A 32 -18.70 -14.00 -1.19
CA SER A 32 -17.72 -14.19 -0.11
C SER A 32 -16.59 -13.15 -0.20
N SER A 33 -16.41 -12.41 0.90
CA SER A 33 -15.36 -11.40 1.03
C SER A 33 -13.95 -12.00 0.92
N PRO A 34 -13.00 -11.36 0.22
CA PRO A 34 -11.62 -11.82 0.17
C PRO A 34 -10.90 -11.50 1.50
N GLY A 35 -11.00 -12.39 2.47
CA GLY A 35 -10.42 -12.17 3.80
C GLY A 35 -10.17 -13.45 4.59
N SER A 36 -8.89 -13.80 4.77
CA SER A 36 -8.40 -14.74 5.78
C SER A 36 -8.90 -16.20 5.70
N SER A 37 -9.11 -16.75 4.51
CA SER A 37 -8.82 -18.18 4.32
C SER A 37 -7.30 -18.40 4.38
N GLY A 38 -6.86 -19.39 5.15
CA GLY A 38 -5.44 -19.75 5.20
C GLY A 38 -4.97 -20.19 3.82
N VAL A 39 -3.97 -19.51 3.26
CA VAL A 39 -3.42 -19.84 1.93
C VAL A 39 -2.74 -21.20 2.01
N SER A 40 -3.49 -22.26 1.70
CA SER A 40 -2.94 -23.54 1.28
C SER A 40 -2.08 -23.29 0.04
N GLY A 41 -0.90 -23.90 -0.02
CA GLY A 41 0.00 -23.79 -1.18
C GLY A 41 -0.50 -24.53 -2.43
N VAL A 42 -1.80 -24.82 -2.51
CA VAL A 42 -2.42 -25.70 -3.49
C VAL A 42 -3.34 -24.86 -4.39
N PRO A 43 -3.13 -24.87 -5.72
CA PRO A 43 -3.99 -24.15 -6.65
C PRO A 43 -5.43 -24.70 -6.66
N SER A 44 -6.40 -23.82 -6.83
CA SER A 44 -7.83 -24.20 -6.90
C SER A 44 -8.10 -25.06 -8.14
N ARG A 45 -8.66 -26.27 -7.96
CA ARG A 45 -9.05 -27.15 -9.08
C ARG A 45 -9.91 -26.43 -10.12
N ARG A 46 -10.98 -25.75 -9.67
CA ARG A 46 -11.90 -25.04 -10.57
C ARG A 46 -11.21 -23.90 -11.33
N ALA A 47 -10.42 -23.08 -10.64
CA ALA A 47 -9.70 -21.97 -11.30
C ALA A 47 -8.65 -22.49 -12.30
N SER A 48 -7.94 -23.56 -11.96
CA SER A 48 -6.90 -24.17 -12.81
C SER A 48 -7.49 -24.85 -14.05
N ALA A 49 -8.63 -25.54 -13.91
CA ALA A 49 -9.33 -26.15 -15.02
C ALA A 49 -9.91 -25.10 -15.99
N VAL A 50 -10.52 -24.04 -15.46
CA VAL A 50 -11.00 -22.91 -16.27
C VAL A 50 -9.85 -22.20 -16.98
N ALA A 51 -8.71 -21.99 -16.32
CA ALA A 51 -7.53 -21.42 -16.95
C ALA A 51 -6.98 -22.32 -18.08
N LEU A 52 -6.90 -23.64 -17.87
CA LEU A 52 -6.45 -24.57 -18.90
C LEU A 52 -7.39 -24.61 -20.10
N ALA A 53 -8.70 -24.74 -19.88
CA ALA A 53 -9.70 -24.75 -20.95
C ALA A 53 -9.68 -23.43 -21.75
N GLY A 54 -9.61 -22.27 -21.08
CA GLY A 54 -9.54 -20.97 -21.73
C GLY A 54 -8.26 -20.77 -22.54
N CYS A 55 -7.10 -21.17 -22.03
CA CYS A 55 -5.83 -21.04 -22.75
C CYS A 55 -5.74 -22.03 -23.92
N LEU A 56 -6.28 -23.25 -23.79
CA LEU A 56 -6.35 -24.22 -24.91
C LEU A 56 -7.29 -23.74 -26.02
N LEU A 57 -8.45 -23.18 -25.67
CA LEU A 57 -9.37 -22.58 -26.63
C LEU A 57 -8.72 -21.40 -27.37
N ALA A 58 -8.00 -20.54 -26.65
CA ALA A 58 -7.23 -19.46 -27.25
C ALA A 58 -6.11 -19.96 -28.16
N LEU A 59 -5.36 -20.99 -27.76
CA LEU A 59 -4.30 -21.58 -28.58
C LEU A 59 -4.86 -22.20 -29.87
N PHE A 60 -5.95 -22.96 -29.75
CA PHE A 60 -6.66 -23.52 -30.88
C PHE A 60 -7.14 -22.42 -31.82
N ALA A 61 -7.77 -21.36 -31.29
CA ALA A 61 -8.27 -20.27 -32.12
C ALA A 61 -7.15 -19.51 -32.87
N VAL A 62 -6.05 -19.18 -32.18
CA VAL A 62 -4.90 -18.47 -32.79
C VAL A 62 -4.17 -19.35 -33.81
N ALA A 63 -4.09 -20.67 -33.59
CA ALA A 63 -3.46 -21.58 -34.53
C ALA A 63 -4.35 -21.89 -35.75
N ALA A 64 -5.63 -22.22 -35.54
CA ALA A 64 -6.56 -22.65 -36.58
C ALA A 64 -6.95 -21.53 -37.55
N TRP A 65 -7.07 -20.30 -37.06
CA TRP A 65 -7.36 -19.11 -37.88
C TRP A 65 -6.12 -18.21 -38.08
N SER A 66 -4.92 -18.79 -38.09
CA SER A 66 -3.65 -18.04 -38.21
C SER A 66 -3.54 -17.24 -39.52
N SER A 67 -4.04 -17.76 -40.64
CA SER A 67 -4.15 -17.03 -41.92
C SER A 67 -5.12 -15.85 -41.81
N SER A 68 -6.36 -16.08 -41.38
CA SER A 68 -7.36 -15.03 -41.21
C SER A 68 -6.93 -13.96 -40.19
N PHE A 69 -6.14 -14.32 -39.17
CA PHE A 69 -5.55 -13.38 -38.21
C PHE A 69 -4.52 -12.47 -38.89
N ALA A 70 -3.66 -13.02 -39.75
CA ALA A 70 -2.68 -12.28 -40.53
C ALA A 70 -3.32 -11.31 -41.54
N GLU A 71 -4.54 -11.58 -42.00
CA GLU A 71 -5.30 -10.74 -42.93
C GLU A 71 -6.08 -9.61 -42.23
N LEU A 72 -6.17 -9.61 -40.89
CA LEU A 72 -6.85 -8.55 -40.15
C LEU A 72 -6.12 -7.20 -40.28
N ALA A 73 -6.89 -6.13 -40.46
CA ALA A 73 -6.40 -4.76 -40.30
C ALA A 73 -5.68 -4.57 -38.95
N GLU A 74 -4.56 -3.84 -38.95
CA GLU A 74 -3.59 -3.81 -37.84
C GLU A 74 -4.21 -3.43 -36.49
N HIS A 75 -5.10 -2.45 -36.44
CA HIS A 75 -5.83 -2.06 -35.23
C HIS A 75 -6.76 -3.16 -34.69
N SER A 76 -7.30 -4.01 -35.56
CA SER A 76 -8.14 -5.15 -35.18
C SER A 76 -7.29 -6.33 -34.73
N ALA A 77 -6.21 -6.65 -35.43
CA ALA A 77 -5.22 -7.64 -35.01
C ALA A 77 -4.63 -7.29 -33.62
N ALA A 78 -4.28 -6.02 -33.41
CA ALA A 78 -3.76 -5.50 -32.15
C ALA A 78 -4.78 -5.62 -30.99
N ARG A 79 -6.04 -5.17 -31.20
CA ARG A 79 -7.11 -5.31 -30.20
C ARG A 79 -7.36 -6.77 -29.83
N LEU A 80 -7.47 -7.64 -30.83
CA LEU A 80 -7.69 -9.08 -30.62
C LEU A 80 -6.54 -9.71 -29.82
N SER A 81 -5.30 -9.42 -30.22
CA SER A 81 -4.09 -9.90 -29.54
C SER A 81 -4.04 -9.46 -28.07
N VAL A 82 -4.25 -8.18 -27.79
CA VAL A 82 -4.23 -7.63 -26.43
C VAL A 82 -5.32 -8.28 -25.56
N VAL A 83 -6.54 -8.48 -26.09
CA VAL A 83 -7.64 -9.13 -25.37
C VAL A 83 -7.31 -10.61 -25.07
N ILE A 84 -6.83 -11.37 -26.06
CA ILE A 84 -6.48 -12.79 -25.90
C ILE A 84 -5.34 -12.95 -24.88
N VAL A 85 -4.25 -12.19 -25.04
CA VAL A 85 -3.07 -12.27 -24.17
C VAL A 85 -3.42 -11.84 -22.74
N ALA A 86 -4.07 -10.69 -22.56
CA ALA A 86 -4.47 -10.23 -21.24
C ALA A 86 -5.44 -11.22 -20.55
N GLY A 87 -6.37 -11.81 -21.31
CA GLY A 87 -7.28 -12.85 -20.85
C GLY A 87 -6.55 -14.10 -20.34
N CYS A 88 -5.68 -14.69 -21.17
CA CYS A 88 -4.95 -15.92 -20.84
C CYS A 88 -3.98 -15.72 -19.67
N VAL A 89 -3.26 -14.59 -19.63
CA VAL A 89 -2.38 -14.23 -18.51
C VAL A 89 -3.18 -14.00 -17.23
N LEU A 90 -4.33 -13.29 -17.28
CA LEU A 90 -5.18 -13.07 -16.12
C LEU A 90 -5.79 -14.38 -15.57
N LEU A 91 -6.15 -15.31 -16.45
CA LEU A 91 -6.60 -16.67 -16.07
C LEU A 91 -5.48 -17.42 -15.33
N CYS A 92 -4.26 -17.44 -15.88
CA CYS A 92 -3.10 -18.05 -15.23
C CYS A 92 -2.79 -17.40 -13.87
N VAL A 93 -2.77 -16.07 -13.80
CA VAL A 93 -2.56 -15.30 -12.56
C VAL A 93 -3.61 -15.62 -11.50
N ARG A 94 -4.89 -15.80 -11.89
CA ARG A 94 -5.97 -16.17 -10.95
C ARG A 94 -5.93 -17.64 -10.51
N ALA A 95 -5.36 -18.54 -11.32
CA ALA A 95 -5.15 -19.93 -10.92
C ALA A 95 -3.98 -20.10 -9.92
N GLN A 96 -3.02 -19.16 -9.92
CA GLN A 96 -1.83 -19.22 -9.08
C GLN A 96 -2.08 -18.84 -7.60
N PRO A 97 -1.65 -19.65 -6.60
CA PRO A 97 -1.81 -19.34 -5.17
C PRO A 97 -1.12 -18.05 -4.70
N ARG A 98 -0.12 -17.58 -5.45
CA ARG A 98 0.62 -16.34 -5.18
C ARG A 98 0.18 -15.16 -6.05
N GLY A 99 -0.86 -15.34 -6.86
CA GLY A 99 -1.32 -14.35 -7.84
C GLY A 99 -0.19 -13.93 -8.78
N ALA A 100 -0.11 -12.63 -9.06
CA ALA A 100 0.88 -12.03 -9.95
C ALA A 100 2.35 -12.26 -9.54
N TRP A 101 2.61 -12.69 -8.29
CA TRP A 101 3.95 -12.94 -7.75
C TRP A 101 4.41 -14.40 -7.84
N ALA A 102 3.64 -15.28 -8.49
CA ALA A 102 4.13 -16.59 -8.91
C ALA A 102 5.25 -16.42 -9.95
N CYS A 103 6.23 -17.34 -9.99
CA CYS A 103 7.35 -17.28 -10.92
C CYS A 103 6.86 -17.33 -12.37
N SER A 104 5.89 -18.21 -12.63
CA SER A 104 5.15 -18.30 -13.89
C SER A 104 4.40 -17.02 -14.26
N SER A 105 3.73 -16.37 -13.30
CA SER A 105 3.03 -15.11 -13.54
C SER A 105 3.99 -13.96 -13.86
N VAL A 106 5.11 -13.85 -13.14
CA VAL A 106 6.15 -12.86 -13.41
C VAL A 106 6.77 -13.04 -14.79
N TYR A 107 7.08 -14.29 -15.19
CA TYR A 107 7.57 -14.59 -16.52
C TYR A 107 6.56 -14.20 -17.60
N LEU A 108 5.30 -14.66 -17.49
CA LEU A 108 4.24 -14.35 -18.45
C LEU A 108 3.97 -12.84 -18.58
N ILE A 109 3.92 -12.10 -17.46
CA ILE A 109 3.72 -10.65 -17.46
C ILE A 109 4.90 -9.96 -18.14
N THR A 110 6.14 -10.36 -17.87
CA THR A 110 7.32 -9.75 -18.49
C THR A 110 7.36 -10.01 -19.99
N LEU A 111 7.15 -11.27 -20.40
CA LEU A 111 7.04 -11.66 -21.81
C LEU A 111 5.97 -10.84 -22.54
N SER A 112 4.79 -10.69 -21.92
CA SER A 112 3.67 -9.93 -22.49
C SER A 112 3.95 -8.43 -22.59
N VAL A 113 4.52 -7.80 -21.56
CA VAL A 113 4.80 -6.35 -21.57
C VAL A 113 5.83 -5.99 -22.65
N PHE A 114 6.87 -6.80 -22.82
CA PHE A 114 7.92 -6.56 -23.81
C PHE A 114 7.47 -6.85 -25.26
N HIS A 115 6.49 -7.72 -25.47
CA HIS A 115 5.99 -8.07 -26.81
C HIS A 115 4.67 -7.38 -27.19
N PHE A 116 3.85 -6.89 -26.26
CA PHE A 116 2.54 -6.28 -26.57
C PHE A 116 2.45 -4.79 -26.27
N GLY A 117 3.52 -4.14 -25.82
CA GLY A 117 3.52 -2.69 -25.61
C GLY A 117 3.11 -1.89 -26.86
N VAL A 118 3.66 -2.24 -28.04
CA VAL A 118 3.26 -1.63 -29.32
C VAL A 118 1.82 -1.99 -29.71
N ALA A 119 1.40 -3.24 -29.50
CA ALA A 119 0.02 -3.66 -29.78
C ALA A 119 -1.01 -2.89 -28.94
N VAL A 120 -0.70 -2.56 -27.68
CA VAL A 120 -1.57 -1.72 -26.84
C VAL A 120 -1.76 -0.33 -27.46
N LEU A 121 -0.71 0.29 -28.02
CA LEU A 121 -0.80 1.60 -28.66
C LEU A 121 -1.69 1.57 -29.91
N PHE A 122 -1.50 0.56 -30.77
CA PHE A 122 -2.37 0.32 -31.93
C PHE A 122 -3.83 0.05 -31.51
N ALA A 123 -4.03 -0.70 -30.42
CA ALA A 123 -5.36 -1.04 -29.93
C ALA A 123 -6.13 0.14 -29.32
N THR A 124 -5.43 1.13 -28.76
CA THR A 124 -6.03 2.32 -28.14
C THR A 124 -6.17 3.53 -29.06
N GLY A 125 -5.63 3.49 -30.28
CA GLY A 125 -5.69 4.62 -31.21
C GLY A 125 -4.95 5.88 -30.71
N THR A 126 -4.00 5.72 -29.79
CA THR A 126 -3.14 6.83 -29.33
C THR A 126 -2.31 7.35 -30.50
N SER A 127 -2.39 8.65 -30.78
CA SER A 127 -1.89 9.24 -32.03
C SER A 127 -0.41 8.91 -32.29
N PHE A 128 -0.20 8.07 -33.29
CA PHE A 128 1.08 7.42 -33.52
C PHE A 128 2.14 8.38 -34.04
N ASP A 129 1.77 9.45 -34.73
CA ASP A 129 2.69 10.33 -35.46
C ASP A 129 3.75 10.97 -34.57
N ARG A 130 3.34 11.40 -33.36
CA ARG A 130 4.25 11.99 -32.36
C ARG A 130 5.27 10.96 -31.86
N ILE A 131 4.86 9.71 -31.73
CA ILE A 131 5.71 8.60 -31.28
C ILE A 131 6.58 8.11 -32.45
N ARG A 132 6.04 8.02 -33.67
CA ARG A 132 6.75 7.56 -34.88
C ARG A 132 7.92 8.47 -35.23
N ALA A 133 7.72 9.79 -35.15
CA ALA A 133 8.77 10.78 -35.34
C ALA A 133 9.84 10.76 -34.22
N GLN A 134 9.45 10.46 -32.99
CA GLN A 134 10.34 10.54 -31.82
C GLN A 134 11.13 9.25 -31.55
N TYR A 135 10.63 8.06 -31.93
CA TYR A 135 11.14 6.75 -31.46
C TYR A 135 11.88 5.87 -32.49
N ASP A 136 12.15 6.39 -33.69
CA ASP A 136 12.71 5.61 -34.82
C ASP A 136 11.92 4.32 -35.12
N PHE A 137 10.59 4.42 -35.04
CA PHE A 137 9.67 3.36 -35.43
C PHE A 137 9.46 3.30 -36.95
N ARG A 138 10.49 3.60 -37.75
CA ARG A 138 10.43 3.47 -39.22
C ARG A 138 10.16 2.03 -39.63
N TRP A 139 10.73 1.07 -38.89
CA TRP A 139 10.51 -0.36 -39.04
C TRP A 139 9.05 -0.82 -38.87
N LEU A 140 8.18 -0.04 -38.21
CA LEU A 140 6.73 -0.33 -38.16
C LEU A 140 6.01 -0.09 -39.50
N ALA A 141 6.68 0.50 -40.49
CA ALA A 141 6.18 0.60 -41.87
C ALA A 141 6.81 -0.46 -42.79
N VAL A 142 7.75 -1.27 -42.29
CA VAL A 142 8.44 -2.32 -43.06
C VAL A 142 7.70 -3.64 -42.92
N TYR A 143 7.36 -4.06 -41.69
CA TYR A 143 6.73 -5.36 -41.46
C TYR A 143 5.20 -5.30 -41.45
N PRO A 144 4.50 -6.32 -41.98
CA PRO A 144 3.05 -6.47 -41.82
C PRO A 144 2.69 -6.75 -40.35
N MET A 145 2.22 -5.72 -39.63
CA MET A 145 2.05 -5.78 -38.18
C MET A 145 1.04 -6.85 -37.72
N SER A 146 0.06 -7.18 -38.55
CA SER A 146 -0.93 -8.25 -38.30
C SER A 146 -0.29 -9.63 -38.14
N ARG A 147 0.61 -10.03 -39.06
CA ARG A 147 1.40 -11.28 -38.99
C ARG A 147 2.28 -11.31 -37.75
N LEU A 148 2.95 -10.19 -37.49
CA LEU A 148 3.87 -10.02 -36.38
C LEU A 148 3.14 -10.15 -35.02
N PHE A 149 1.95 -9.54 -34.89
CA PHE A 149 1.07 -9.74 -33.74
C PHE A 149 0.52 -11.17 -33.62
N ALA A 150 0.22 -11.85 -34.74
CA ALA A 150 -0.25 -13.24 -34.73
C ALA A 150 0.81 -14.20 -34.14
N VAL A 151 2.06 -14.11 -34.61
CA VAL A 151 3.18 -14.95 -34.12
C VAL A 151 3.53 -14.63 -32.66
N ALA A 152 3.54 -13.35 -32.28
CA ALA A 152 3.70 -12.96 -30.88
C ALA A 152 2.59 -13.54 -29.98
N THR A 153 1.34 -13.54 -30.46
CA THR A 153 0.18 -14.07 -29.73
C THR A 153 0.27 -15.58 -29.58
N LEU A 154 0.65 -16.29 -30.64
CA LEU A 154 0.89 -17.73 -30.62
C LEU A 154 1.94 -18.12 -29.55
N GLY A 155 3.04 -17.37 -29.47
CA GLY A 155 4.10 -17.60 -28.48
C GLY A 155 3.64 -17.41 -27.04
N VAL A 156 3.01 -16.27 -26.72
CA VAL A 156 2.53 -16.01 -25.34
C VAL A 156 1.41 -16.97 -24.95
N VAL A 157 0.46 -17.23 -25.84
CA VAL A 157 -0.63 -18.17 -25.55
C VAL A 157 -0.09 -19.59 -25.31
N SER A 158 0.90 -20.05 -26.08
CA SER A 158 1.56 -21.35 -25.85
C SER A 158 2.22 -21.43 -24.46
N ALA A 159 2.89 -20.36 -24.00
CA ALA A 159 3.41 -20.29 -22.64
C ALA A 159 2.29 -20.31 -21.58
N THR A 160 1.16 -19.64 -21.81
CA THR A 160 0.01 -19.70 -20.88
C THR A 160 -0.60 -21.11 -20.81
N VAL A 161 -0.67 -21.85 -21.93
CA VAL A 161 -1.09 -23.26 -21.94
C VAL A 161 -0.15 -24.13 -21.10
N GLY A 162 1.16 -23.97 -21.25
CA GLY A 162 2.14 -24.67 -20.41
C GLY A 162 1.94 -24.38 -18.91
N VAL A 163 1.78 -23.11 -18.55
CA VAL A 163 1.53 -22.69 -17.15
C VAL A 163 0.22 -23.28 -16.62
N ALA A 164 -0.88 -23.17 -17.38
CA ALA A 164 -2.19 -23.65 -16.99
C ALA A 164 -2.25 -25.18 -16.89
N ALA A 165 -1.62 -25.91 -17.82
CA ALA A 165 -1.57 -27.37 -17.83
C ALA A 165 -0.83 -27.89 -16.59
N MET A 166 0.35 -27.34 -16.28
CA MET A 166 1.11 -27.74 -15.10
C MET A 166 0.39 -27.41 -13.78
N THR A 167 -0.27 -26.25 -13.72
CA THR A 167 -1.05 -25.82 -12.56
C THR A 167 -2.28 -26.72 -12.36
N CYS A 168 -3.00 -27.05 -13.43
CA CYS A 168 -4.14 -27.97 -13.42
C CYS A 168 -3.72 -29.39 -13.00
N LEU A 169 -2.64 -29.93 -13.57
CA LEU A 169 -2.09 -31.23 -13.22
C LEU A 169 -1.70 -31.34 -11.74
N ARG A 170 -1.22 -30.24 -11.14
CA ARG A 170 -0.92 -30.15 -9.71
C ARG A 170 -2.18 -30.06 -8.86
N ALA A 171 -3.17 -29.26 -9.24
CA ALA A 171 -4.48 -29.21 -8.57
C ALA A 171 -5.24 -30.55 -8.64
N ALA A 172 -5.15 -31.26 -9.76
CA ALA A 172 -5.73 -32.59 -9.95
C ALA A 172 -5.11 -33.59 -8.97
N ARG A 173 -3.77 -33.71 -8.96
CA ARG A 173 -3.03 -34.62 -8.08
C ARG A 173 -3.21 -34.31 -6.59
N ALA A 174 -3.25 -33.03 -6.20
CA ALA A 174 -3.39 -32.63 -4.80
C ALA A 174 -4.72 -33.03 -4.14
N ALA A 175 -5.76 -33.29 -4.93
CA ALA A 175 -7.06 -33.77 -4.45
C ALA A 175 -7.39 -35.20 -4.94
N GLY A 176 -6.38 -35.94 -5.40
CA GLY A 176 -6.45 -37.39 -5.62
C GLY A 176 -5.58 -38.20 -4.64
N GLY A 177 -4.61 -37.56 -3.98
CA GLY A 177 -3.91 -38.18 -2.86
C GLY A 177 -4.81 -38.25 -1.62
N ARG A 178 -4.83 -39.41 -0.95
CA ARG A 178 -5.07 -39.42 0.51
C ARG A 178 -4.11 -38.41 1.14
N PRO A 179 -4.50 -37.67 2.19
CA PRO A 179 -3.51 -36.95 2.97
C PRO A 179 -2.54 -37.99 3.53
N GLU A 180 -1.34 -38.06 2.95
CA GLU A 180 -0.21 -38.55 3.73
C GLU A 180 -0.22 -37.70 4.99
N ILE A 181 -0.51 -38.36 6.12
CA ILE A 181 0.02 -37.92 7.38
C ILE A 181 1.52 -37.97 7.17
N VAL A 182 2.08 -36.86 6.70
CA VAL A 182 3.50 -36.59 6.81
C VAL A 182 3.72 -36.49 8.30
N ALA A 183 3.94 -37.66 8.90
CA ALA A 183 4.52 -37.80 10.21
C ALA A 183 5.68 -36.81 10.22
N ALA A 184 5.72 -35.97 11.24
CA ALA A 184 6.80 -35.03 11.41
C ALA A 184 8.03 -35.78 11.92
N ASP A 185 8.50 -36.75 11.10
CA ASP A 185 9.89 -37.14 10.98
C ASP A 185 10.65 -35.90 10.54
N ARG A 186 10.84 -35.01 11.51
CA ARG A 186 12.03 -34.18 11.57
C ARG A 186 13.17 -35.20 11.53
N PRO A 187 13.97 -35.28 10.45
CA PRO A 187 15.22 -36.01 10.54
C PRO A 187 15.95 -35.47 11.77
N ALA A 188 16.43 -36.38 12.62
CA ALA A 188 17.02 -36.08 13.92
C ALA A 188 17.92 -34.84 13.79
N ALA A 189 17.66 -33.82 14.64
CA ALA A 189 18.09 -32.44 14.42
C ALA A 189 19.52 -32.36 13.88
N ALA A 190 19.64 -32.18 12.56
CA ALA A 190 20.94 -32.02 11.93
C ALA A 190 21.59 -30.79 12.56
N PRO A 191 22.91 -30.82 12.87
CA PRO A 191 23.58 -29.72 13.55
C PRO A 191 23.30 -28.41 12.82
N ASP A 192 22.97 -27.35 13.58
CA ASP A 192 22.60 -26.04 13.05
C ASP A 192 23.68 -25.53 12.09
N ARG A 193 23.45 -25.71 10.78
CA ARG A 193 24.34 -25.20 9.75
C ARG A 193 24.08 -23.70 9.62
N PRO A 194 25.12 -22.86 9.60
CA PRO A 194 24.93 -21.44 9.35
C PRO A 194 24.31 -21.26 7.95
N ASP A 195 23.20 -20.53 7.84
CA ASP A 195 22.61 -20.21 6.54
C ASP A 195 23.44 -19.10 5.88
N LEU A 196 24.27 -19.49 4.90
CA LEU A 196 25.23 -18.59 4.26
C LEU A 196 24.69 -17.95 2.98
N ARG A 197 23.47 -18.26 2.56
CA ARG A 197 22.90 -17.77 1.29
C ARG A 197 22.74 -16.26 1.27
N ALA A 198 22.13 -15.69 2.30
CA ALA A 198 21.89 -14.25 2.37
C ALA A 198 23.20 -13.42 2.41
N PRO A 199 24.22 -13.75 3.24
CA PRO A 199 25.51 -13.06 3.18
C PRO A 199 26.28 -13.33 1.88
N ALA A 200 26.30 -14.57 1.36
CA ALA A 200 26.95 -14.87 0.08
C ALA A 200 26.30 -14.11 -1.09
N GLY A 201 24.96 -13.97 -1.08
CA GLY A 201 24.22 -13.17 -2.05
C GLY A 201 24.57 -11.69 -2.00
N PHE A 202 24.69 -11.12 -0.79
CA PHE A 202 25.17 -9.74 -0.60
C PHE A 202 26.60 -9.56 -1.14
N VAL A 203 27.52 -10.46 -0.81
CA VAL A 203 28.92 -10.39 -1.28
C VAL A 203 28.99 -10.52 -2.81
N LEU A 204 28.30 -11.49 -3.40
CA LEU A 204 28.26 -11.70 -4.85
C LEU A 204 27.70 -10.48 -5.59
N LEU A 205 26.59 -9.91 -5.09
CA LEU A 205 26.01 -8.68 -5.62
C LEU A 205 26.99 -7.50 -5.51
N ALA A 206 27.58 -7.27 -4.33
CA ALA A 206 28.49 -6.15 -4.10
C ALA A 206 29.76 -6.25 -4.98
N VAL A 207 30.39 -7.42 -5.05
CA VAL A 207 31.56 -7.68 -5.90
C VAL A 207 31.21 -7.49 -7.37
N SER A 208 30.01 -7.94 -7.81
CA SER A 208 29.58 -7.78 -9.19
C SER A 208 29.29 -6.32 -9.57
N VAL A 209 28.66 -5.54 -8.68
CA VAL A 209 28.43 -4.10 -8.90
C VAL A 209 29.75 -3.34 -8.93
N VAL A 210 30.65 -3.58 -7.97
CA VAL A 210 31.98 -2.94 -7.92
C VAL A 210 32.81 -3.34 -9.15
N GLY A 211 32.79 -4.61 -9.54
CA GLY A 211 33.48 -5.11 -10.74
C GLY A 211 32.96 -4.46 -12.03
N LEU A 212 31.65 -4.27 -12.17
CA LEU A 212 31.07 -3.59 -13.33
C LEU A 212 31.48 -2.10 -13.37
N VAL A 213 31.44 -1.40 -12.22
CA VAL A 213 31.91 -0.02 -12.13
C VAL A 213 33.41 0.08 -12.45
N ALA A 214 34.23 -0.85 -11.95
CA ALA A 214 35.66 -0.90 -12.25
C ALA A 214 35.94 -1.14 -13.75
N ILE A 215 35.17 -2.02 -14.42
CA ILE A 215 35.27 -2.23 -15.87
C ILE A 215 34.92 -0.95 -16.64
N VAL A 216 33.85 -0.24 -16.26
CA VAL A 216 33.46 1.02 -16.93
C VAL A 216 34.52 2.11 -16.71
N LEU A 217 35.03 2.26 -15.48
CA LEU A 217 36.09 3.23 -15.18
C LEU A 217 37.42 2.90 -15.88
N ALA A 218 37.79 1.62 -16.00
CA ALA A 218 38.98 1.20 -16.71
C ALA A 218 38.89 1.39 -18.23
N ALA A 219 37.67 1.27 -18.80
CA ALA A 219 37.44 1.42 -20.24
C ALA A 219 37.44 2.88 -20.74
N GLY A 220 37.09 3.86 -19.88
CA GLY A 220 37.00 5.26 -20.29
C GLY A 220 36.72 6.27 -19.18
N GLY A 221 37.09 5.93 -17.93
CA GLY A 221 37.02 6.84 -16.78
C GLY A 221 35.61 7.28 -16.38
N PHE A 222 35.54 8.34 -15.57
CA PHE A 222 34.27 8.87 -15.05
C PHE A 222 33.34 9.41 -16.14
N GLY A 223 33.87 9.79 -17.32
CA GLY A 223 33.06 10.27 -18.45
C GLY A 223 32.06 9.23 -18.95
N LEU A 224 32.41 7.94 -18.93
CA LEU A 224 31.49 6.86 -19.32
C LEU A 224 30.33 6.66 -18.33
N LEU A 225 30.48 7.01 -17.05
CA LEU A 225 29.39 6.93 -16.06
C LEU A 225 28.27 7.97 -16.30
N VAL A 226 28.52 8.95 -17.18
CA VAL A 226 27.55 9.97 -17.62
C VAL A 226 27.40 10.03 -19.15
N GLY A 227 27.98 9.05 -19.86
CA GLY A 227 27.95 8.95 -21.32
C GLY A 227 26.68 8.32 -21.87
N SER A 228 26.60 8.19 -23.20
CA SER A 228 25.49 7.50 -23.87
C SER A 228 25.63 5.98 -23.80
N TYR A 229 24.50 5.27 -23.92
CA TYR A 229 24.48 3.79 -23.96
C TYR A 229 25.32 3.22 -25.11
N ALA A 230 25.38 3.92 -26.25
CA ALA A 230 26.22 3.51 -27.38
C ALA A 230 27.72 3.55 -27.02
N ALA A 231 28.18 4.65 -26.41
CA ALA A 231 29.56 4.80 -25.97
C ALA A 231 29.95 3.73 -24.94
N VAL A 232 29.14 3.57 -23.88
CA VAL A 232 29.37 2.57 -22.82
C VAL A 232 29.26 1.13 -23.36
N GLY A 233 28.34 0.89 -24.30
CA GLY A 233 28.16 -0.39 -24.97
C GLY A 233 29.37 -0.83 -25.79
N GLN A 234 29.93 0.09 -26.58
CA GLN A 234 31.08 -0.20 -27.44
C GLN A 234 32.41 -0.30 -26.67
N THR A 235 32.59 0.53 -25.63
CA THR A 235 33.86 0.62 -24.87
C THR A 235 33.95 -0.35 -23.68
N ALA A 236 32.90 -0.43 -22.85
CA ALA A 236 32.96 -1.15 -21.57
C ALA A 236 32.17 -2.47 -21.57
N LEU A 237 30.95 -2.50 -22.12
CA LEU A 237 30.05 -3.66 -21.99
C LEU A 237 30.46 -4.86 -22.87
N ARG A 238 31.38 -4.66 -23.81
CA ARG A 238 32.07 -5.73 -24.57
C ARG A 238 33.21 -6.39 -23.78
N GLY A 239 33.43 -6.04 -22.51
CA GLY A 239 34.40 -6.74 -21.66
C GLY A 239 33.98 -8.22 -21.41
N PRO A 240 34.91 -9.20 -21.50
CA PRO A 240 34.57 -10.63 -21.37
C PRO A 240 34.01 -11.02 -19.99
N LEU A 241 34.27 -10.21 -18.96
CA LEU A 241 33.76 -10.41 -17.59
C LEU A 241 32.34 -9.85 -17.36
N VAL A 242 31.84 -8.97 -18.25
CA VAL A 242 30.56 -8.26 -18.05
C VAL A 242 29.36 -9.20 -17.94
N PRO A 243 29.18 -10.24 -18.79
CA PRO A 243 28.05 -11.18 -18.65
C PRO A 243 28.04 -11.91 -17.30
N TYR A 244 29.22 -12.20 -16.74
CA TYR A 244 29.36 -12.86 -15.44
C TYR A 244 29.04 -11.90 -14.29
N ALA A 245 29.46 -10.63 -14.38
CA ALA A 245 29.08 -9.60 -13.41
C ALA A 245 27.55 -9.38 -13.39
N LEU A 246 26.91 -9.27 -14.56
CA LEU A 246 25.45 -9.10 -14.66
C LEU A 246 24.69 -10.32 -14.09
N LEU A 247 25.16 -11.55 -14.36
CA LEU A 247 24.63 -12.76 -13.73
C LEU A 247 24.79 -12.72 -12.19
N GLY A 248 25.94 -12.26 -11.70
CA GLY A 248 26.23 -12.11 -10.27
C GLY A 248 25.36 -11.07 -9.57
N VAL A 249 25.01 -9.95 -10.22
CA VAL A 249 24.02 -8.98 -9.74
C VAL A 249 22.65 -9.67 -9.55
N GLY A 250 22.19 -10.40 -10.56
CA GLY A 250 20.91 -11.12 -10.52
C GLY A 250 20.86 -12.22 -9.46
N LEU A 251 21.80 -13.15 -9.53
CA LEU A 251 21.88 -14.29 -8.60
C LEU A 251 22.15 -13.84 -7.16
N GLY A 252 23.02 -12.85 -6.96
CA GLY A 252 23.33 -12.29 -5.65
C GLY A 252 22.11 -11.66 -4.97
N LEU A 253 21.31 -10.89 -5.72
CA LEU A 253 20.06 -10.32 -5.22
C LEU A 253 19.04 -11.42 -4.84
N LEU A 254 18.89 -12.46 -5.67
CA LEU A 254 17.98 -13.57 -5.39
C LEU A 254 18.40 -14.37 -4.13
N LEU A 255 19.70 -14.65 -3.99
CA LEU A 255 20.28 -15.28 -2.80
C LEU A 255 20.09 -14.43 -1.53
N ALA A 256 20.25 -13.11 -1.64
CA ALA A 256 20.02 -12.19 -0.51
C ALA A 256 18.55 -12.14 -0.05
N VAL A 257 17.60 -12.46 -0.93
CA VAL A 257 16.15 -12.33 -0.69
C VAL A 257 15.47 -13.64 -0.31
N ILE A 258 15.97 -14.80 -0.77
CA ILE A 258 15.23 -16.07 -0.70
C ILE A 258 14.89 -16.55 0.71
N ASP A 259 15.70 -16.26 1.73
CA ASP A 259 15.45 -16.72 3.10
C ASP A 259 14.73 -15.68 3.99
N GLY A 260 14.29 -14.56 3.39
CA GLY A 260 13.39 -13.59 4.02
C GLY A 260 14.09 -12.41 4.70
N PRO A 261 13.45 -11.77 5.71
CA PRO A 261 13.97 -10.54 6.33
C PRO A 261 15.29 -10.75 7.10
N SER A 262 16.39 -10.25 6.55
CA SER A 262 17.70 -10.22 7.19
C SER A 262 18.41 -8.88 7.01
N ARG A 263 19.45 -8.59 7.80
CA ARG A 263 20.31 -7.41 7.62
C ARG A 263 20.99 -7.41 6.24
N TRP A 264 21.40 -8.60 5.77
CA TRP A 264 22.05 -8.81 4.49
C TRP A 264 21.10 -8.53 3.31
N ARG A 265 19.83 -8.93 3.43
CA ARG A 265 18.79 -8.56 2.46
C ARG A 265 18.65 -7.04 2.36
N THR A 266 18.57 -6.34 3.49
CA THR A 266 18.44 -4.88 3.49
C THR A 266 19.67 -4.20 2.87
N ALA A 267 20.88 -4.67 3.20
CA ALA A 267 22.12 -4.18 2.60
C ALA A 267 22.18 -4.45 1.08
N ALA A 268 21.79 -5.64 0.64
CA ALA A 268 21.72 -6.00 -0.79
C ALA A 268 20.70 -5.15 -1.55
N LEU A 269 19.52 -4.91 -0.98
CA LEU A 269 18.51 -4.03 -1.58
C LEU A 269 19.01 -2.57 -1.69
N VAL A 270 19.80 -2.08 -0.73
CA VAL A 270 20.42 -0.75 -0.80
C VAL A 270 21.51 -0.70 -1.89
N VAL A 271 22.43 -1.68 -1.94
CA VAL A 271 23.46 -1.75 -2.99
C VAL A 271 22.83 -1.86 -4.38
N PHE A 272 21.80 -2.69 -4.53
CA PHE A 272 21.06 -2.82 -5.79
C PHE A 272 20.31 -1.54 -6.17
N ALA A 273 19.73 -0.81 -5.21
CA ALA A 273 19.09 0.48 -5.48
C ALA A 273 20.10 1.56 -5.91
N LEU A 274 21.29 1.60 -5.28
CA LEU A 274 22.37 2.50 -5.69
C LEU A 274 22.88 2.17 -7.11
N PHE A 275 23.07 0.88 -7.41
CA PHE A 275 23.36 0.41 -8.76
C PHE A 275 22.28 0.84 -9.76
N ALA A 276 20.99 0.64 -9.43
CA ALA A 276 19.87 0.99 -10.30
C ALA A 276 19.82 2.49 -10.65
N VAL A 277 20.15 3.38 -9.71
CA VAL A 277 20.19 4.84 -9.94
C VAL A 277 21.23 5.23 -10.99
N VAL A 278 22.34 4.51 -11.10
CA VAL A 278 23.40 4.76 -12.11
C VAL A 278 23.11 3.98 -13.40
N ALA A 279 22.67 2.73 -13.29
CA ALA A 279 22.46 1.83 -14.43
C ALA A 279 21.27 2.23 -15.32
N LEU A 280 20.18 2.76 -14.74
CA LEU A 280 19.01 3.15 -15.53
C LEU A 280 19.30 4.31 -16.50
N PRO A 281 19.94 5.44 -16.10
CA PRO A 281 20.37 6.50 -17.02
C PRO A 281 21.31 6.00 -18.12
N LEU A 282 22.21 5.08 -17.80
CA LEU A 282 23.11 4.43 -18.76
C LEU A 282 22.41 3.49 -19.75
N GLY A 283 21.09 3.30 -19.65
CA GLY A 283 20.30 2.45 -20.55
C GLY A 283 20.24 0.97 -20.17
N LEU A 284 20.85 0.56 -19.05
CA LEU A 284 20.89 -0.84 -18.54
C LEU A 284 19.57 -1.26 -17.86
N ARG A 285 18.45 -0.99 -18.55
CA ARG A 285 17.09 -1.18 -18.02
C ARG A 285 16.73 -2.64 -17.77
N GLY A 286 17.10 -3.56 -18.65
CA GLY A 286 16.86 -5.00 -18.44
C GLY A 286 17.60 -5.50 -17.18
N GLU A 287 18.83 -5.05 -17.03
CA GLU A 287 19.79 -5.51 -16.02
C GLU A 287 19.43 -5.01 -14.61
N VAL A 288 18.52 -4.04 -14.52
CA VAL A 288 17.86 -3.61 -13.28
C VAL A 288 16.46 -4.22 -13.15
N MET A 289 15.64 -4.22 -14.21
CA MET A 289 14.27 -4.68 -14.15
C MET A 289 14.16 -6.19 -13.90
N PHE A 290 14.92 -7.01 -14.63
CA PHE A 290 14.80 -8.46 -14.59
C PHE A 290 15.22 -9.03 -13.22
N PRO A 291 16.37 -8.63 -12.61
CA PRO A 291 16.66 -9.00 -11.23
C PRO A 291 15.64 -8.50 -10.22
N ALA A 292 15.13 -7.27 -10.36
CA ALA A 292 14.18 -6.70 -9.41
C ALA A 292 12.84 -7.47 -9.36
N VAL A 293 12.27 -7.79 -10.53
CA VAL A 293 11.00 -8.51 -10.60
C VAL A 293 11.19 -10.00 -10.22
N ALA A 294 12.32 -10.62 -10.61
CA ALA A 294 12.68 -11.96 -10.15
C ALA A 294 12.82 -12.03 -8.62
N ALA A 295 13.50 -11.06 -8.00
CA ALA A 295 13.63 -10.96 -6.55
C ALA A 295 12.27 -10.74 -5.86
N ALA A 296 11.36 -9.98 -6.46
CA ALA A 296 10.00 -9.80 -5.93
C ALA A 296 9.18 -11.11 -5.95
N ALA A 297 9.29 -11.93 -7.01
CA ALA A 297 8.67 -13.26 -7.06
C ALA A 297 9.23 -14.19 -5.95
N VAL A 298 10.55 -14.20 -5.78
CA VAL A 298 11.23 -14.97 -4.74
C VAL A 298 10.83 -14.50 -3.33
N ALA A 299 10.75 -13.18 -3.09
CA ALA A 299 10.28 -12.62 -1.83
C ALA A 299 8.84 -13.08 -1.48
N ALA A 300 7.95 -13.12 -2.46
CA ALA A 300 6.57 -13.57 -2.27
C ALA A 300 6.48 -15.06 -1.88
N ARG A 301 7.44 -15.91 -2.27
CA ARG A 301 7.51 -17.31 -1.79
C ARG A 301 7.61 -17.41 -0.26
N ARG A 302 8.26 -16.44 0.41
CA ARG A 302 8.39 -16.35 1.87
C ARG A 302 7.27 -15.50 2.53
N ARG A 303 6.11 -15.36 1.90
CA ARG A 303 4.93 -14.63 2.41
C ARG A 303 5.16 -13.13 2.67
N ILE A 304 6.15 -12.52 2.02
CA ILE A 304 6.32 -11.06 2.05
C ILE A 304 5.19 -10.44 1.20
N VAL A 305 4.28 -9.72 1.83
CA VAL A 305 3.12 -9.11 1.15
C VAL A 305 3.56 -7.86 0.41
N VAL A 306 3.81 -8.00 -0.89
CA VAL A 306 4.03 -6.86 -1.78
C VAL A 306 2.68 -6.18 -2.06
N ARG A 307 2.52 -4.94 -1.59
CA ARG A 307 1.25 -4.18 -1.74
C ARG A 307 1.04 -3.81 -3.21
N GLY A 308 -0.04 -4.29 -3.82
CA GLY A 308 -0.33 -4.06 -5.25
C GLY A 308 -0.32 -2.59 -5.67
N VAL A 309 -0.77 -1.66 -4.81
CA VAL A 309 -0.72 -0.21 -5.08
C VAL A 309 0.72 0.31 -5.16
N VAL A 310 1.63 -0.16 -4.31
CA VAL A 310 3.06 0.23 -4.34
C VAL A 310 3.72 -0.28 -5.62
N VAL A 311 3.31 -1.45 -6.10
CA VAL A 311 3.81 -2.05 -7.33
C VAL A 311 3.26 -1.35 -8.56
N LEU A 312 1.97 -1.01 -8.58
CA LEU A 312 1.38 -0.24 -9.67
C LEU A 312 2.02 1.14 -9.76
N LEU A 313 2.21 1.83 -8.62
CA LEU A 313 2.91 3.11 -8.57
C LEU A 313 4.38 2.96 -9.02
N GLY A 314 5.08 1.95 -8.52
CA GLY A 314 6.46 1.66 -8.90
C GLY A 314 6.61 1.32 -10.39
N ALA A 315 5.67 0.58 -10.98
CA ALA A 315 5.64 0.27 -12.39
C ALA A 315 5.33 1.51 -13.25
N VAL A 316 4.38 2.36 -12.85
CA VAL A 316 4.09 3.63 -13.54
C VAL A 316 5.29 4.58 -13.47
N VAL A 317 5.93 4.70 -12.31
CA VAL A 317 7.17 5.48 -12.14
C VAL A 317 8.29 4.91 -12.99
N LEU A 318 8.49 3.59 -13.00
CA LEU A 318 9.51 2.91 -13.81
C LEU A 318 9.28 3.09 -15.32
N LEU A 319 8.03 2.95 -15.80
CA LEU A 319 7.68 3.19 -17.20
C LEU A 319 7.92 4.65 -17.59
N ALA A 320 7.51 5.60 -16.74
CA ALA A 320 7.81 7.02 -16.94
C ALA A 320 9.32 7.28 -16.94
N LEU A 321 10.07 6.62 -16.05
CA LEU A 321 11.52 6.73 -15.95
C LEU A 321 12.23 6.18 -17.20
N ILE A 322 11.77 5.05 -17.75
CA ILE A 322 12.30 4.48 -19.00
C ILE A 322 12.15 5.49 -20.14
N GLY A 323 10.93 6.00 -20.37
CA GLY A 323 10.68 7.00 -21.41
C GLY A 323 11.45 8.32 -21.19
N GLY A 324 11.58 8.78 -19.94
CA GLY A 324 12.30 10.00 -19.62
C GLY A 324 13.83 9.89 -19.73
N LEU A 325 14.41 8.76 -19.32
CA LEU A 325 15.85 8.52 -19.41
C LEU A 325 16.31 8.20 -20.83
N ARG A 326 15.40 8.05 -21.79
CA ARG A 326 15.73 7.74 -23.18
C ARG A 326 16.66 8.77 -23.84
N GLU A 327 16.43 10.06 -23.61
CA GLU A 327 17.28 11.11 -24.17
C GLU A 327 18.70 11.01 -23.57
N ILE A 328 18.81 10.82 -22.26
CA ILE A 328 20.08 10.59 -21.55
C ILE A 328 20.79 9.34 -22.07
N ARG A 329 20.05 8.27 -22.35
CA ARG A 329 20.55 7.03 -22.97
C ARG A 329 21.12 7.27 -24.38
N GLN A 330 20.53 8.19 -25.15
CA GLN A 330 20.93 8.49 -26.54
C GLN A 330 22.07 9.50 -26.63
N SER A 331 21.94 10.68 -26.01
CA SER A 331 22.93 11.77 -26.09
C SER A 331 23.96 11.78 -24.96
N GLY A 332 23.72 11.06 -23.85
CA GLY A 332 24.53 11.12 -22.63
C GLY A 332 24.11 12.28 -21.72
N LEU A 333 24.23 12.07 -20.41
CA LEU A 333 23.71 13.01 -19.38
C LEU A 333 24.30 14.42 -19.51
N ALA A 334 25.56 14.54 -19.97
CA ALA A 334 26.23 15.82 -20.16
C ALA A 334 25.71 16.63 -21.37
N ALA A 335 25.20 15.95 -22.41
CA ALA A 335 24.70 16.61 -23.63
C ALA A 335 23.17 16.78 -23.65
N THR A 336 22.44 15.99 -22.85
CA THR A 336 20.98 16.06 -22.78
C THR A 336 20.49 17.41 -22.21
N ARG A 337 19.69 18.13 -23.00
CA ARG A 337 18.94 19.30 -22.50
C ARG A 337 17.80 18.85 -21.60
N LEU A 338 17.73 19.40 -20.39
CA LEU A 338 16.66 19.13 -19.41
C LEU A 338 15.23 19.34 -19.97
N SER A 339 15.07 20.21 -20.99
CA SER A 339 13.80 20.49 -21.66
C SER A 339 13.36 19.42 -22.68
N ALA A 340 14.25 18.53 -23.11
CA ALA A 340 13.96 17.45 -24.06
C ALA A 340 13.42 16.18 -23.38
N ILE A 341 13.73 15.99 -22.10
CA ILE A 341 13.33 14.80 -21.33
C ILE A 341 11.80 14.76 -21.08
N THR A 342 11.15 13.64 -21.46
CA THR A 342 9.71 13.40 -21.28
C THR A 342 9.41 12.10 -20.52
N PHE A 343 9.17 12.21 -19.21
CA PHE A 343 8.75 11.10 -18.34
C PHE A 343 7.29 10.64 -18.55
N SER A 344 7.04 9.93 -19.66
CA SER A 344 5.71 9.42 -20.01
C SER A 344 5.62 7.89 -19.81
N PRO A 345 4.61 7.37 -19.08
CA PRO A 345 4.39 5.93 -18.98
C PRO A 345 4.06 5.27 -20.33
N VAL A 346 3.43 6.01 -21.25
CA VAL A 346 3.09 5.56 -22.60
C VAL A 346 4.36 5.36 -23.43
N ASP A 347 5.32 6.26 -23.27
CA ASP A 347 6.65 6.20 -23.88
C ASP A 347 7.42 4.98 -23.39
N GLY A 348 7.37 4.70 -22.08
CA GLY A 348 7.91 3.45 -21.52
C GLY A 348 7.25 2.19 -22.08
N ILE A 349 5.93 2.19 -22.28
CA ILE A 349 5.20 1.08 -22.92
C ILE A 349 5.65 0.89 -24.37
N ALA A 350 5.82 1.97 -25.13
CA ALA A 350 6.35 1.94 -26.49
C ALA A 350 7.77 1.36 -26.53
N GLU A 351 8.67 1.87 -25.68
CA GLU A 351 10.09 1.51 -25.68
C GLU A 351 10.34 0.09 -25.14
N LEU A 352 9.46 -0.46 -24.30
CA LEU A 352 9.50 -1.87 -23.92
C LEU A 352 8.91 -2.76 -25.02
N GLY A 353 7.76 -2.37 -25.56
CA GLY A 353 7.04 -3.06 -26.64
C GLY A 353 7.81 -3.18 -27.96
N ALA A 354 8.83 -2.34 -28.16
CA ALA A 354 9.76 -2.44 -29.29
C ALA A 354 10.50 -3.80 -29.37
N SER A 355 10.52 -4.58 -28.28
CA SER A 355 11.11 -5.93 -28.24
C SER A 355 10.30 -6.96 -29.05
N ILE A 356 9.18 -6.55 -29.66
CA ILE A 356 8.47 -7.31 -30.67
C ILE A 356 9.19 -7.31 -32.05
N ARG A 357 10.07 -6.33 -32.33
CA ARG A 357 10.77 -6.16 -33.62
C ARG A 357 11.52 -7.41 -34.12
N PRO A 358 12.28 -8.16 -33.29
CA PRO A 358 12.98 -9.36 -33.75
C PRO A 358 12.08 -10.41 -34.40
N ILE A 359 10.77 -10.43 -34.08
CA ILE A 359 9.79 -11.32 -34.73
C ILE A 359 9.58 -10.89 -36.20
N GLY A 360 9.56 -9.59 -36.49
CA GLY A 360 9.47 -9.06 -37.85
C GLY A 360 10.69 -9.43 -38.69
N SER A 361 11.89 -9.20 -38.15
CA SER A 361 13.16 -9.55 -38.81
C SER A 361 13.23 -11.03 -39.20
N VAL A 362 12.90 -11.95 -38.29
CA VAL A 362 12.95 -13.39 -38.62
C VAL A 362 11.81 -13.86 -39.53
N LEU A 363 10.69 -13.13 -39.59
CA LEU A 363 9.62 -13.37 -40.56
C LEU A 363 10.11 -12.98 -41.97
N GLU A 364 10.70 -11.79 -42.12
CA GLU A 364 11.31 -11.32 -43.37
C GLU A 364 12.39 -12.30 -43.85
N TRP A 365 13.38 -12.62 -43.02
CA TRP A 365 14.50 -13.48 -43.42
C TRP A 365 14.06 -14.90 -43.81
N ARG A 366 13.15 -15.50 -43.03
CA ARG A 366 12.75 -16.89 -43.22
C ARG A 366 11.67 -17.06 -44.28
N ASP A 367 10.64 -16.21 -44.26
CA ASP A 367 9.42 -16.41 -45.04
C ASP A 367 9.38 -15.52 -46.30
N GLU A 368 10.11 -14.40 -46.34
CA GLU A 368 10.18 -13.50 -47.51
C GLU A 368 11.49 -13.70 -48.29
N PHE A 369 12.65 -13.79 -47.62
CA PHE A 369 13.95 -14.07 -48.27
C PHE A 369 14.27 -15.58 -48.40
N GLY A 370 13.50 -16.46 -47.75
CA GLY A 370 13.68 -17.91 -47.85
C GLY A 370 14.95 -18.46 -47.18
N GLU A 371 15.51 -17.77 -46.19
CA GLU A 371 16.73 -18.19 -45.49
C GLU A 371 16.55 -19.58 -44.84
N ARG A 372 17.53 -20.47 -45.04
CA ARG A 372 17.46 -21.84 -44.53
C ARG A 372 17.51 -21.85 -42.99
N PRO A 373 16.57 -22.51 -42.30
CA PRO A 373 16.56 -22.52 -40.84
C PRO A 373 17.84 -23.16 -40.26
N PRO A 374 18.48 -22.57 -39.24
CA PRO A 374 19.77 -23.03 -38.71
C PRO A 374 19.70 -24.31 -37.84
N ALA A 375 18.66 -25.14 -38.02
CA ALA A 375 18.48 -26.46 -37.39
C ALA A 375 18.73 -26.52 -35.87
N GLY A 376 18.40 -25.46 -35.12
CA GLY A 376 18.60 -25.38 -33.68
C GLY A 376 19.93 -24.79 -33.22
N ALA A 377 20.83 -24.38 -34.14
CA ALA A 377 22.17 -23.90 -33.79
C ALA A 377 22.18 -22.74 -32.80
N THR A 378 21.16 -21.88 -32.82
CA THR A 378 21.10 -20.77 -31.84
C THR A 378 20.74 -21.25 -30.43
N PHE A 379 20.05 -22.38 -30.27
CA PHE A 379 19.71 -22.94 -28.96
C PHE A 379 20.89 -23.62 -28.27
N TYR A 380 21.79 -24.25 -29.02
CA TYR A 380 22.95 -24.97 -28.47
C TYR A 380 24.30 -24.29 -28.70
N GLY A 381 24.37 -23.19 -29.46
CA GLY A 381 25.64 -22.56 -29.87
C GLY A 381 26.59 -22.26 -28.71
N GLN A 382 26.11 -21.71 -27.60
CA GLN A 382 26.95 -21.42 -26.43
C GLN A 382 27.41 -22.70 -25.68
N LEU A 383 26.64 -23.80 -25.73
CA LEU A 383 27.07 -25.09 -25.20
C LEU A 383 28.14 -25.72 -26.10
N ASP A 384 27.99 -25.63 -27.42
CA ASP A 384 29.05 -26.07 -28.35
C ASP A 384 30.33 -25.23 -28.17
N ARG A 385 30.23 -23.89 -28.05
CA ARG A 385 31.39 -23.03 -27.72
C ARG A 385 32.09 -23.46 -26.43
N LEU A 386 31.36 -23.93 -25.42
CA LEU A 386 31.93 -24.45 -24.17
C LEU A 386 32.62 -25.81 -24.38
N VAL A 387 31.96 -26.75 -25.08
CA VAL A 387 32.47 -28.11 -25.31
C VAL A 387 33.56 -28.10 -26.38
N SER A 388 33.24 -27.76 -27.63
CA SER A 388 34.20 -27.70 -28.73
C SER A 388 35.35 -26.74 -28.42
N GLY A 389 35.07 -25.56 -27.85
CA GLY A 389 36.10 -24.56 -27.53
C GLY A 389 36.97 -24.92 -26.32
N ARG A 390 36.38 -25.01 -25.12
CA ARG A 390 37.17 -25.15 -23.87
C ARG A 390 37.50 -26.60 -23.49
N LEU A 391 36.70 -27.58 -23.90
CA LEU A 391 36.93 -28.99 -23.55
C LEU A 391 37.70 -29.74 -24.65
N LEU A 392 37.42 -29.45 -25.92
CA LEU A 392 38.04 -30.11 -27.08
C LEU A 392 39.11 -29.26 -27.79
N GLY A 393 39.37 -28.03 -27.32
CA GLY A 393 40.44 -27.16 -27.84
C GLY A 393 40.23 -26.65 -29.28
N ARG A 394 39.05 -26.81 -29.87
CA ARG A 394 38.77 -26.37 -31.25
C ARG A 394 38.63 -24.85 -31.31
N PRO A 395 39.26 -24.15 -32.26
CA PRO A 395 39.08 -22.71 -32.45
C PRO A 395 37.60 -22.33 -32.50
N GLN A 396 37.22 -21.27 -31.80
CA GLN A 396 35.86 -20.71 -31.82
C GLN A 396 35.94 -19.26 -32.34
N PRO A 397 34.95 -18.80 -33.13
CA PRO A 397 34.85 -17.39 -33.50
C PRO A 397 34.70 -16.51 -32.25
N SER A 398 34.93 -15.21 -32.40
CA SER A 398 34.70 -14.25 -31.31
C SER A 398 33.25 -14.33 -30.83
N GLN A 399 33.01 -14.22 -29.52
CA GLN A 399 31.65 -14.19 -28.96
C GLN A 399 30.84 -12.95 -29.40
N PHE A 400 31.50 -11.99 -30.05
CA PHE A 400 30.91 -10.78 -30.62
C PHE A 400 30.67 -10.87 -32.13
N SER A 401 30.91 -12.04 -32.75
CA SER A 401 30.75 -12.28 -34.18
C SER A 401 30.36 -13.74 -34.48
N ASP A 402 29.73 -14.43 -33.51
CA ASP A 402 29.26 -15.81 -33.66
C ASP A 402 27.73 -15.79 -33.85
N GLU A 403 27.28 -15.89 -35.09
CA GLU A 403 25.84 -15.89 -35.45
C GLU A 403 25.05 -17.05 -34.80
N ARG A 404 25.72 -18.07 -34.25
CA ARG A 404 25.08 -19.11 -33.41
C ARG A 404 24.63 -18.57 -32.04
N LEU A 405 24.87 -17.31 -31.74
CA LEU A 405 24.29 -16.59 -30.60
C LEU A 405 23.23 -15.62 -31.14
N PHE A 406 21.94 -15.92 -30.94
CA PHE A 406 20.84 -15.18 -31.58
C PHE A 406 20.85 -13.67 -31.27
N ASN A 407 21.36 -13.27 -30.11
CA ASN A 407 21.51 -11.86 -29.72
C ASN A 407 22.67 -11.15 -30.44
N VAL A 408 23.66 -11.88 -30.96
CA VAL A 408 24.75 -11.39 -31.80
C VAL A 408 24.26 -11.30 -33.25
N LEU A 409 23.59 -12.35 -33.74
CA LEU A 409 22.90 -12.34 -35.03
C LEU A 409 21.95 -11.13 -35.19
N MET A 410 21.13 -10.82 -34.16
CA MET A 410 20.32 -9.60 -34.13
C MET A 410 21.16 -8.33 -34.10
N LEU A 411 22.24 -8.29 -33.31
CA LEU A 411 23.10 -7.11 -33.20
C LEU A 411 23.75 -6.74 -34.54
N ASP A 412 24.21 -7.75 -35.28
CA ASP A 412 24.99 -7.56 -36.50
C ASP A 412 24.09 -7.27 -37.71
N ARG A 413 22.89 -7.87 -37.79
CA ARG A 413 21.94 -7.65 -38.91
C ARG A 413 20.93 -6.51 -38.68
N GLU A 414 20.49 -6.26 -37.44
CA GLU A 414 19.40 -5.31 -37.10
C GLU A 414 19.81 -4.17 -36.15
N GLY A 415 21.00 -4.29 -35.55
CA GLY A 415 21.48 -3.37 -34.51
C GLY A 415 21.04 -3.78 -33.09
N PRO A 416 21.28 -2.91 -32.08
CA PRO A 416 21.19 -3.26 -30.65
C PRO A 416 19.75 -3.32 -30.09
N ILE A 417 18.84 -4.00 -30.81
CA ILE A 417 17.43 -4.17 -30.43
C ILE A 417 17.25 -5.26 -29.36
N GLY A 418 18.07 -6.31 -29.40
CA GLY A 418 18.02 -7.49 -28.52
C GLY A 418 17.39 -8.71 -29.20
N GLY A 419 17.42 -9.86 -28.52
CA GLY A 419 16.75 -11.08 -29.00
C GLY A 419 15.29 -11.20 -28.53
N SER A 420 14.64 -12.31 -28.88
CA SER A 420 13.31 -12.69 -28.39
C SER A 420 13.16 -14.21 -28.45
N PRO A 421 12.60 -14.87 -27.41
CA PRO A 421 12.40 -16.32 -27.41
C PRO A 421 11.36 -16.78 -28.44
N ILE A 422 10.46 -15.88 -28.83
CA ILE A 422 9.46 -16.14 -29.87
C ILE A 422 10.13 -16.06 -31.25
N ALA A 423 10.94 -15.04 -31.50
CA ALA A 423 11.69 -14.89 -32.74
C ALA A 423 12.72 -16.02 -32.93
N GLU A 424 13.48 -16.35 -31.89
CA GLU A 424 14.50 -17.40 -31.93
C GLU A 424 13.88 -18.78 -32.24
N ALA A 425 12.76 -19.12 -31.59
CA ALA A 425 12.02 -20.35 -31.87
C ALA A 425 11.41 -20.38 -33.28
N TYR A 426 10.94 -19.24 -33.80
CA TYR A 426 10.40 -19.14 -35.16
C TYR A 426 11.49 -19.29 -36.22
N TYR A 427 12.64 -18.61 -36.04
CA TYR A 427 13.77 -18.68 -36.96
C TYR A 427 14.27 -20.12 -37.13
N ASN A 428 14.48 -20.84 -36.03
CA ASN A 428 14.96 -22.22 -36.06
C ASN A 428 13.89 -23.22 -36.56
N PHE A 429 12.64 -23.12 -36.11
CA PHE A 429 11.67 -24.22 -36.21
C PHE A 429 10.24 -23.78 -36.64
N GLY A 430 10.06 -22.53 -37.06
CA GLY A 430 8.78 -21.94 -37.47
C GLY A 430 7.73 -21.90 -36.36
N ALA A 431 6.46 -21.75 -36.74
CA ALA A 431 5.34 -21.69 -35.81
C ALA A 431 5.24 -22.91 -34.87
N ARG A 432 5.60 -24.12 -35.34
CA ARG A 432 5.65 -25.34 -34.51
C ARG A 432 6.71 -25.23 -33.40
N GLY A 433 7.85 -24.63 -33.72
CA GLY A 433 8.89 -24.24 -32.78
C GLY A 433 8.40 -23.34 -31.67
N VAL A 434 7.76 -22.23 -32.06
CA VAL A 434 7.16 -21.25 -31.13
C VAL A 434 6.22 -21.94 -30.16
N VAL A 435 5.30 -22.78 -30.65
CA VAL A 435 4.38 -23.53 -29.79
C VAL A 435 5.11 -24.47 -28.84
N GLY A 436 6.01 -25.32 -29.35
CA GLY A 436 6.72 -26.32 -28.54
C GLY A 436 7.60 -25.68 -27.45
N PHE A 437 8.43 -24.71 -27.83
CA PHE A 437 9.40 -24.10 -26.92
C PHE A 437 8.73 -23.24 -25.84
N LEU A 438 7.75 -22.40 -26.20
CA LEU A 438 7.06 -21.56 -25.23
C LEU A 438 6.18 -22.39 -24.29
N LEU A 439 5.55 -23.47 -24.78
CA LEU A 439 4.82 -24.43 -23.94
C LEU A 439 5.74 -25.12 -22.93
N LEU A 440 6.90 -25.62 -23.35
CA LEU A 440 7.90 -26.22 -22.46
C LEU A 440 8.40 -25.21 -21.41
N THR A 441 8.65 -23.97 -21.82
CA THR A 441 9.03 -22.89 -20.90
C THR A 441 7.93 -22.61 -19.88
N GLY A 442 6.66 -22.53 -20.31
CA GLY A 442 5.50 -22.38 -19.44
C GLY A 442 5.35 -23.53 -18.43
N LEU A 443 5.54 -24.78 -18.86
CA LEU A 443 5.59 -25.96 -17.97
C LEU A 443 6.71 -25.82 -16.93
N LEU A 444 7.90 -25.37 -17.33
CA LEU A 444 9.07 -25.20 -16.46
C LEU A 444 8.84 -24.14 -15.38
N VAL A 445 8.45 -22.90 -15.72
CA VAL A 445 8.22 -21.85 -14.71
C VAL A 445 7.06 -22.18 -13.77
N ALA A 446 5.99 -22.84 -14.24
CA ALA A 446 4.92 -23.33 -13.37
C ALA A 446 5.33 -24.54 -12.51
N TRP A 447 6.27 -25.37 -12.98
CA TRP A 447 6.88 -26.40 -12.14
C TRP A 447 7.71 -25.79 -11.00
N MET A 448 8.36 -24.63 -11.21
CA MET A 448 9.06 -23.92 -10.11
C MET A 448 8.09 -23.42 -9.03
N ASP A 449 6.86 -23.07 -9.37
CA ASP A 449 5.85 -22.65 -8.38
C ASP A 449 5.25 -23.80 -7.56
N HIS A 450 5.17 -25.01 -8.14
CA HIS A 450 4.38 -26.15 -7.65
C HIS A 450 5.12 -27.49 -7.51
N GLY A 451 6.45 -27.54 -7.70
CA GLY A 451 7.22 -28.79 -7.64
C GLY A 451 7.22 -29.46 -6.26
N ARG A 452 7.13 -30.80 -6.24
CA ARG A 452 6.97 -31.63 -5.02
C ARG A 452 8.02 -31.37 -3.93
N SER A 453 9.26 -31.08 -4.32
CA SER A 453 10.36 -30.79 -3.38
C SER A 453 10.62 -29.30 -3.32
N VAL A 454 10.39 -28.69 -2.16
CA VAL A 454 10.70 -27.28 -1.88
C VAL A 454 12.18 -26.99 -2.15
N ARG A 455 13.09 -27.92 -1.81
CA ARG A 455 14.53 -27.77 -2.09
C ARG A 455 14.82 -27.70 -3.60
N LYS A 456 14.18 -28.54 -4.42
CA LYS A 456 14.38 -28.52 -5.89
C LYS A 456 13.79 -27.26 -6.52
N THR A 457 12.62 -26.80 -6.07
CA THR A 457 12.00 -25.58 -6.62
C THR A 457 12.67 -24.30 -6.16
N ASP A 458 13.08 -24.19 -4.89
CA ASP A 458 13.88 -23.04 -4.41
C ASP A 458 15.21 -22.97 -5.18
N THR A 459 15.88 -24.10 -5.42
CA THR A 459 17.10 -24.17 -6.27
C THR A 459 16.82 -23.69 -7.70
N ALA A 460 15.75 -24.18 -8.33
CA ALA A 460 15.38 -23.78 -9.68
C ALA A 460 15.04 -22.28 -9.77
N CYS A 461 14.31 -21.73 -8.80
CA CYS A 461 14.02 -20.29 -8.76
C CYS A 461 15.29 -19.44 -8.66
N LEU A 462 16.28 -19.84 -7.86
CA LEU A 462 17.54 -19.10 -7.74
C LEU A 462 18.34 -19.09 -9.05
N VAL A 463 18.33 -20.21 -9.76
CA VAL A 463 19.25 -20.49 -10.87
C VAL A 463 18.66 -20.18 -12.24
N LEU A 464 17.35 -20.38 -12.45
CA LEU A 464 16.70 -20.26 -13.75
C LEU A 464 15.86 -19.00 -13.92
N LEU A 465 15.36 -18.39 -12.84
CA LEU A 465 14.37 -17.31 -12.96
C LEU A 465 14.95 -16.04 -13.60
N VAL A 466 16.18 -15.63 -13.24
CA VAL A 466 16.83 -14.47 -13.87
C VAL A 466 17.19 -14.80 -15.33
N PRO A 467 17.89 -15.90 -15.67
CA PRO A 467 18.16 -16.26 -17.06
C PRO A 467 16.92 -16.28 -17.96
N LEU A 468 15.85 -16.96 -17.55
CA LEU A 468 14.60 -17.06 -18.34
C LEU A 468 13.91 -15.69 -18.51
N ILE A 469 13.97 -14.80 -17.52
CA ILE A 469 13.41 -13.44 -17.67
C ILE A 469 14.31 -12.58 -18.57
N THR A 470 15.64 -12.72 -18.49
CA THR A 470 16.57 -12.01 -19.36
C THR A 470 16.45 -12.45 -20.83
N GLU A 471 16.20 -13.73 -21.08
CA GLU A 471 15.93 -14.31 -22.40
C GLU A 471 14.81 -13.59 -23.17
N VAL A 472 13.80 -13.04 -22.48
CA VAL A 472 12.69 -12.27 -23.07
C VAL A 472 13.17 -11.15 -24.01
N ARG A 473 14.39 -10.63 -23.80
CA ARG A 473 15.05 -9.64 -24.68
C ARG A 473 16.47 -10.06 -25.11
N ASN A 474 16.77 -11.36 -25.11
CA ASN A 474 18.11 -11.91 -25.34
C ASN A 474 18.02 -13.27 -26.07
N ALA A 475 19.04 -14.12 -25.98
CA ALA A 475 19.07 -15.45 -26.60
C ALA A 475 19.01 -16.60 -25.57
N PHE A 476 18.38 -17.71 -25.95
CA PHE A 476 18.28 -18.92 -25.12
C PHE A 476 19.64 -19.59 -24.86
N ALA A 477 20.58 -19.53 -25.82
CA ALA A 477 21.88 -20.20 -25.77
C ALA A 477 22.61 -20.07 -24.41
N ALA A 478 22.52 -18.90 -23.78
CA ALA A 478 23.21 -18.61 -22.52
C ALA A 478 22.55 -19.29 -21.29
N VAL A 479 21.25 -19.58 -21.34
CA VAL A 479 20.45 -20.05 -20.19
C VAL A 479 21.01 -21.34 -19.57
N PRO A 480 21.36 -22.40 -20.32
CA PRO A 480 21.95 -23.61 -19.74
C PRO A 480 23.29 -23.36 -19.03
N VAL A 481 24.15 -22.52 -19.61
CA VAL A 481 25.48 -22.22 -19.03
C VAL A 481 25.34 -21.34 -17.78
N GLN A 482 24.47 -20.33 -17.81
CA GLN A 482 24.14 -19.52 -16.63
C GLN A 482 23.55 -20.39 -15.51
N ALA A 483 22.73 -21.39 -15.86
CA ALA A 483 22.17 -22.33 -14.90
C ALA A 483 23.25 -23.21 -14.24
N LEU A 484 24.20 -23.73 -15.02
CA LEU A 484 25.34 -24.50 -14.49
C LEU A 484 26.21 -23.66 -13.55
N LEU A 485 26.47 -22.39 -13.88
CA LEU A 485 27.20 -21.46 -13.01
C LEU A 485 26.44 -21.19 -11.69
N GLY A 486 25.12 -20.97 -11.76
CA GLY A 486 24.29 -20.80 -10.56
C GLY A 486 24.26 -22.04 -9.67
N LEU A 487 24.24 -23.24 -10.25
CA LEU A 487 24.40 -24.49 -9.51
C LEU A 487 25.79 -24.61 -8.88
N GLY A 488 26.84 -24.18 -9.56
CA GLY A 488 28.21 -24.13 -9.02
C GLY A 488 28.32 -23.23 -7.79
N VAL A 489 27.77 -22.01 -7.84
CA VAL A 489 27.71 -21.08 -6.70
C VAL A 489 26.95 -21.69 -5.52
N LEU A 490 25.79 -22.34 -5.77
CA LEU A 490 25.04 -23.04 -4.73
C LEU A 490 25.77 -24.26 -4.17
N GLY A 491 26.57 -24.95 -4.98
CA GLY A 491 27.45 -26.03 -4.57
C GLY A 491 28.54 -25.54 -3.64
N LEU A 492 29.21 -24.43 -3.99
CA LEU A 492 30.24 -23.80 -3.17
C LEU A 492 29.68 -23.31 -1.83
N ILE A 493 28.51 -22.65 -1.81
CA ILE A 493 27.85 -22.25 -0.56
C ILE A 493 27.63 -23.48 0.33
N ARG A 494 27.09 -24.58 -0.21
CA ARG A 494 26.90 -25.83 0.56
C ARG A 494 28.20 -26.49 1.02
N LEU A 495 29.29 -26.36 0.26
CA LEU A 495 30.61 -26.86 0.66
C LEU A 495 31.17 -26.06 1.84
N VAL A 496 31.03 -24.73 1.82
CA VAL A 496 31.41 -23.86 2.94
C VAL A 496 30.53 -24.13 4.16
N GLU A 497 29.21 -24.30 3.97
CA GLU A 497 28.28 -24.68 5.05
C GLU A 497 28.65 -26.03 5.70
N THR A 498 29.09 -27.03 4.92
CA THR A 498 29.51 -28.34 5.48
C THR A 498 30.90 -28.29 6.09
N ALA A 499 31.83 -27.49 5.57
CA ALA A 499 33.13 -27.26 6.19
C ALA A 499 32.99 -26.53 7.53
N ALA A 500 32.20 -25.45 7.58
CA ALA A 500 31.92 -24.71 8.82
C ALA A 500 31.22 -25.58 9.88
N ALA A 501 30.32 -26.48 9.46
CA ALA A 501 29.67 -27.43 10.37
C ALA A 501 30.62 -28.52 10.91
N ARG A 502 31.77 -28.78 10.26
CA ARG A 502 32.80 -29.72 10.74
C ARG A 502 33.78 -29.08 11.74
N THR A 503 33.93 -27.75 11.73
CA THR A 503 34.87 -27.03 12.59
C THR A 503 34.29 -26.62 13.95
N VAL A 504 32.99 -26.81 14.19
CA VAL A 504 32.37 -26.58 15.51
C VAL A 504 32.56 -27.84 16.37
N PRO A 505 33.33 -27.80 17.47
CA PRO A 505 33.53 -28.97 18.32
C PRO A 505 32.21 -29.39 18.98
N VAL A 506 31.89 -30.69 18.86
CA VAL A 506 30.72 -31.28 19.49
C VAL A 506 30.87 -31.21 21.00
N ARG A 507 30.05 -30.39 21.67
CA ARG A 507 29.88 -30.46 23.13
C ARG A 507 29.27 -31.81 23.48
N THR A 508 30.08 -32.71 24.02
CA THR A 508 29.63 -33.98 24.59
C THR A 508 28.69 -33.70 25.77
N ALA A 509 27.40 -34.04 25.60
CA ALA A 509 26.46 -34.07 26.71
C ALA A 509 26.75 -35.30 27.59
N PRO A 510 26.63 -35.20 28.93
CA PRO A 510 26.88 -36.34 29.81
C PRO A 510 25.86 -37.47 29.57
N ALA A 511 26.34 -38.71 29.62
CA ALA A 511 25.53 -39.90 29.38
C ALA A 511 24.39 -40.01 30.40
N ARG A 512 23.17 -40.28 29.93
CA ARG A 512 22.07 -40.77 30.78
C ARG A 512 22.28 -42.27 31.07
N PRO A 513 21.97 -42.76 32.28
CA PRO A 513 22.12 -44.17 32.60
C PRO A 513 21.15 -45.03 31.76
N ARG A 514 21.60 -46.24 31.39
CA ARG A 514 20.76 -47.26 30.74
C ARG A 514 19.55 -47.57 31.63
N ARG A 515 18.35 -47.55 31.04
CA ARG A 515 17.16 -48.21 31.64
C ARG A 515 17.10 -49.65 31.16
N ASP A 516 16.78 -50.54 32.09
CA ASP A 516 16.73 -51.99 31.94
C ASP A 516 15.57 -52.43 31.00
N PRO A 517 15.73 -53.41 30.08
CA PRO A 517 14.69 -53.74 29.10
C PRO A 517 13.45 -54.49 29.61
N ARG A 518 13.32 -54.74 30.94
CA ARG A 518 12.28 -55.61 31.50
C ARG A 518 11.17 -54.83 32.24
N ALA A 519 10.38 -54.05 31.51
CA ALA A 519 9.06 -53.58 31.97
C ALA A 519 8.12 -53.27 30.79
N LEU A 520 7.17 -54.18 30.52
CA LEU A 520 6.06 -53.93 29.59
C LEU A 520 5.01 -52.99 30.24
N PRO A 521 4.38 -52.08 29.47
CA PRO A 521 3.43 -51.12 30.03
C PRO A 521 2.02 -51.72 30.19
N ARG A 522 1.33 -51.38 31.28
CA ARG A 522 -0.14 -51.40 31.37
C ARG A 522 -0.66 -50.02 31.78
N LEU A 523 -1.87 -49.71 31.31
CA LEU A 523 -2.45 -48.36 31.34
C LEU A 523 -2.82 -47.91 32.75
N ALA A 524 -2.67 -46.60 33.02
CA ALA A 524 -3.48 -45.86 33.98
C ALA A 524 -3.68 -44.42 33.49
N ALA A 525 -4.87 -43.88 33.76
CA ALA A 525 -5.43 -42.71 33.10
C ALA A 525 -5.07 -41.35 33.76
N THR A 526 -5.26 -40.28 32.97
CA THR A 526 -5.74 -38.93 33.37
C THR A 526 -5.02 -38.08 34.41
N GLY A 527 -4.82 -36.81 34.06
CA GLY A 527 -5.05 -35.68 34.98
C GLY A 527 -3.90 -34.68 35.09
N PRO A 528 -4.11 -33.35 34.93
CA PRO A 528 -3.06 -32.51 34.38
C PRO A 528 -2.34 -31.55 35.33
N VAL A 529 -1.14 -31.21 34.87
CA VAL A 529 -0.12 -30.29 35.40
C VAL A 529 -0.59 -28.83 35.47
N ALA A 530 -0.18 -28.13 36.53
CA ALA A 530 -0.14 -26.67 36.61
C ALA A 530 1.26 -26.14 36.25
N VAL A 531 1.34 -24.99 35.57
CA VAL A 531 2.61 -24.29 35.29
C VAL A 531 2.48 -22.81 35.63
N THR A 532 3.42 -22.29 36.42
CA THR A 532 3.57 -20.87 36.75
C THR A 532 4.99 -20.37 36.42
N LEU A 533 5.02 -19.24 35.69
CA LEU A 533 5.86 -18.03 35.85
C LEU A 533 7.38 -18.09 36.14
N GLY A 534 8.10 -17.14 35.52
CA GLY A 534 9.51 -16.76 35.80
C GLY A 534 10.34 -16.72 34.50
N ALA A 535 10.68 -15.60 33.84
CA ALA A 535 11.25 -14.30 34.24
C ALA A 535 12.78 -14.31 34.45
N GLY A 536 13.50 -13.34 33.84
CA GLY A 536 14.91 -13.03 34.16
C GLY A 536 15.88 -12.85 32.98
N ALA A 537 16.39 -11.62 32.80
CA ALA A 537 17.71 -11.35 32.18
C ALA A 537 18.80 -11.45 33.30
N ALA A 538 20.12 -11.30 33.12
CA ALA A 538 20.98 -10.77 32.04
C ALA A 538 22.42 -11.42 32.16
N PRO A 539 23.48 -10.97 31.46
CA PRO A 539 24.75 -11.73 31.33
C PRO A 539 25.76 -11.50 32.46
N GLY A 540 26.79 -12.37 32.55
CA GLY A 540 27.88 -12.27 33.52
C GLY A 540 29.28 -12.15 32.92
N ARG A 541 30.26 -11.78 33.76
CA ARG A 541 31.71 -11.84 33.53
C ARG A 541 32.43 -12.31 34.81
N THR A 542 33.22 -13.38 34.67
CA THR A 542 34.57 -13.67 35.23
C THR A 542 35.17 -12.73 36.31
N ALA A 543 35.90 -13.19 37.35
CA ALA A 543 36.33 -14.55 37.74
C ALA A 543 36.99 -14.63 39.16
N LEU A 544 36.89 -15.81 39.81
CA LEU A 544 37.92 -16.57 40.60
C LEU A 544 38.55 -15.97 41.91
N PRO A 545 39.18 -16.77 42.84
CA PRO A 545 38.53 -17.09 44.14
C PRO A 545 39.44 -17.06 45.42
N LEU A 546 38.96 -17.67 46.52
CA LEU A 546 39.58 -18.09 47.84
C LEU A 546 38.95 -17.34 49.05
N ARG A 547 38.05 -17.92 49.87
CA ARG A 547 38.16 -18.94 50.98
C ARG A 547 38.80 -18.41 52.29
N PRO A 548 38.43 -18.91 53.50
CA PRO A 548 37.14 -19.46 53.99
C PRO A 548 36.79 -19.04 55.47
N ALA A 549 35.88 -19.81 56.14
CA ALA A 549 35.44 -19.79 57.56
C ALA A 549 34.29 -18.80 57.92
N LEU A 550 33.04 -19.20 58.25
CA LEU A 550 32.45 -20.12 59.28
C LEU A 550 32.21 -19.42 60.65
N PRO A 551 31.12 -19.72 61.43
CA PRO A 551 29.87 -20.43 61.11
C PRO A 551 28.57 -19.71 61.59
N ARG A 552 27.44 -20.44 61.51
CA ARG A 552 26.02 -20.15 61.91
C ARG A 552 25.86 -20.03 63.47
N PRO A 553 24.67 -19.68 64.08
CA PRO A 553 23.30 -19.77 63.54
C PRO A 553 22.23 -18.70 63.92
N HIS A 554 21.04 -18.89 63.35
CA HIS A 554 19.67 -18.48 63.77
C HIS A 554 19.33 -18.74 65.27
N PRO A 555 18.14 -18.33 65.82
CA PRO A 555 16.96 -17.71 65.19
C PRO A 555 16.28 -16.54 65.98
N ALA A 556 15.13 -16.09 65.43
CA ALA A 556 13.87 -15.82 66.15
C ALA A 556 13.51 -14.43 66.74
N ARG A 557 12.26 -14.06 66.37
CA ARG A 557 11.22 -13.32 67.12
C ARG A 557 11.32 -11.80 67.27
N GLN A 558 10.31 -11.15 66.71
CA GLN A 558 9.83 -9.82 67.08
C GLN A 558 9.40 -9.79 68.56
N LEU A 559 9.75 -8.72 69.26
CA LEU A 559 8.78 -7.80 69.89
C LEU A 559 9.52 -6.60 70.51
N VAL A 560 8.86 -5.44 70.47
CA VAL A 560 8.84 -4.33 71.46
C VAL A 560 8.46 -3.03 70.74
N ARG A 561 7.61 -2.23 71.40
CA ARG A 561 7.19 -0.89 71.00
C ARG A 561 7.36 0.03 72.22
N ALA A 562 7.53 1.32 71.94
CA ALA A 562 7.37 2.49 72.83
C ALA A 562 8.56 2.96 73.68
N GLY A 563 8.67 4.30 73.75
CA GLY A 563 9.59 5.11 74.56
C GLY A 563 10.44 6.08 73.72
N GLN A 564 10.50 7.41 73.91
CA GLN A 564 9.65 8.45 74.55
C GLN A 564 10.36 9.81 74.24
N GLN A 565 9.71 10.74 73.50
CA GLN A 565 9.79 12.23 73.54
C GLN A 565 11.17 13.01 73.65
N PRO A 566 11.20 14.37 73.63
CA PRO A 566 10.66 15.32 72.64
C PRO A 566 11.66 16.44 72.24
N ILE A 567 11.33 17.31 71.27
CA ILE A 567 11.92 18.67 71.14
C ILE A 567 10.81 19.71 71.00
N ARG A 568 10.91 20.81 71.75
CA ARG A 568 9.93 21.91 71.83
C ARG A 568 10.10 22.95 70.71
N ALA A 569 8.99 23.60 70.37
CA ALA A 569 8.95 24.89 69.67
C ALA A 569 8.12 25.92 70.48
N GLY A 570 8.42 27.20 70.32
CA GLY A 570 7.67 28.35 70.86
C GLY A 570 8.22 29.65 70.25
N ARG A 571 7.53 30.80 70.23
CA ARG A 571 6.20 31.19 70.78
C ARG A 571 5.47 32.13 69.77
N GLN A 572 4.18 32.39 70.00
CA GLN A 572 3.24 33.25 69.21
C GLN A 572 3.15 34.69 69.82
N PRO A 573 2.10 35.55 69.66
CA PRO A 573 0.95 35.64 68.72
C PRO A 573 0.59 37.09 68.22
N ILE A 574 -0.41 37.24 67.32
CA ILE A 574 -1.29 38.45 67.20
C ILE A 574 -2.74 38.00 66.87
N TRP A 575 -3.77 38.70 67.39
CA TRP A 575 -5.21 38.34 67.33
C TRP A 575 -6.09 39.18 66.36
N ALA A 576 -7.37 38.82 66.27
CA ALA A 576 -8.32 39.10 65.18
C ALA A 576 -9.15 40.41 65.25
N GLY A 577 -9.89 40.74 64.17
CA GLY A 577 -10.92 41.80 64.16
C GLY A 577 -11.87 41.86 62.95
N ARG A 578 -13.18 41.60 63.21
CA ARG A 578 -14.41 42.09 62.54
C ARG A 578 -14.77 41.64 61.09
N GLN A 579 -16.06 41.28 60.93
CA GLN A 579 -16.82 40.97 59.68
C GLN A 579 -17.61 42.22 59.19
N PRO A 580 -18.40 42.20 58.07
CA PRO A 580 -18.27 41.49 56.78
C PRO A 580 -18.65 42.34 55.52
N VAL A 581 -17.97 42.22 54.37
CA VAL A 581 -18.52 42.68 53.05
C VAL A 581 -18.12 41.75 51.87
N ARG A 582 -18.98 41.68 50.85
CA ARG A 582 -18.90 40.86 49.62
C ARG A 582 -17.90 41.36 48.55
N ALA A 583 -17.64 40.44 47.62
CA ALA A 583 -17.30 40.62 46.19
C ALA A 583 -15.81 40.57 45.79
N GLY A 584 -15.48 39.57 44.95
CA GLY A 584 -14.12 39.33 44.45
C GLY A 584 -14.04 38.08 43.56
N ARG A 585 -14.82 38.03 42.47
CA ARG A 585 -14.73 36.91 41.50
C ARG A 585 -13.37 36.94 40.78
N GLN A 586 -12.52 35.94 41.00
CA GLN A 586 -11.58 35.53 39.96
C GLN A 586 -12.22 34.45 39.09
N SER A 587 -12.21 34.68 37.78
CA SER A 587 -12.81 33.81 36.77
C SER A 587 -11.96 32.56 36.55
N VAL A 588 -12.36 31.44 37.14
CA VAL A 588 -11.80 30.12 36.80
C VAL A 588 -12.27 29.73 35.37
N PRO A 589 -11.36 29.35 34.45
CA PRO A 589 -11.76 28.88 33.12
C PRO A 589 -12.64 27.62 33.20
N ALA A 590 -13.64 27.51 32.32
CA ALA A 590 -14.67 26.48 32.34
C ALA A 590 -14.21 25.04 31.95
N TRP A 591 -12.95 24.69 32.24
CA TRP A 591 -12.33 23.39 31.95
C TRP A 591 -11.50 22.81 33.10
N SER A 592 -11.57 23.38 34.31
CA SER A 592 -11.13 22.69 35.53
C SER A 592 -12.29 21.93 36.16
N GLU A 593 -12.21 20.60 36.22
CA GLU A 593 -13.11 19.81 37.06
C GLU A 593 -12.75 20.04 38.53
N PRO A 594 -13.69 20.45 39.41
CA PRO A 594 -13.48 20.35 40.84
C PRO A 594 -13.58 18.88 41.26
N ALA A 595 -12.65 18.40 42.09
CA ALA A 595 -12.77 17.09 42.70
C ALA A 595 -14.01 17.05 43.61
N VAL A 596 -14.97 16.18 43.30
CA VAL A 596 -16.17 15.99 44.13
C VAL A 596 -15.75 15.25 45.41
N ALA A 597 -15.79 15.96 46.54
CA ALA A 597 -15.81 15.31 47.84
C ALA A 597 -17.16 14.59 48.01
N LEU A 598 -17.13 13.32 48.41
CA LEU A 598 -18.33 12.58 48.75
C LEU A 598 -18.83 13.00 50.13
N ASP A 599 -20.03 13.55 50.19
CA ASP A 599 -20.76 13.81 51.42
C ASP A 599 -21.24 12.46 52.02
N PRO A 600 -20.88 12.09 53.27
CA PRO A 600 -21.28 10.81 53.85
C PRO A 600 -22.74 10.71 54.30
N GLN A 601 -23.56 11.78 54.24
CA GLN A 601 -24.91 11.79 54.84
C GLN A 601 -26.04 12.21 53.88
N ALA A 602 -26.41 11.31 52.97
CA ALA A 602 -27.70 11.35 52.28
C ALA A 602 -28.23 9.93 51.97
N GLY A 603 -28.90 9.30 52.94
CA GLY A 603 -29.60 8.04 52.73
C GLY A 603 -30.94 8.25 52.02
N GLY A 604 -31.23 7.49 50.96
CA GLY A 604 -32.50 7.55 50.25
C GLY A 604 -32.59 6.51 49.13
N SER A 605 -33.52 5.56 49.26
CA SER A 605 -33.66 4.39 48.39
C SER A 605 -34.05 4.74 46.94
N TRP A 606 -33.31 4.23 45.96
CA TRP A 606 -33.75 4.16 44.56
C TRP A 606 -33.54 2.76 43.98
N ALA A 607 -34.55 2.29 43.24
CA ALA A 607 -34.62 0.94 42.71
C ALA A 607 -33.58 0.64 41.62
N ALA A 608 -33.35 -0.65 41.37
CA ALA A 608 -32.25 -1.16 40.57
C ALA A 608 -32.18 -0.61 39.13
N ALA A 609 -31.01 -0.10 38.75
CA ALA A 609 -30.61 -0.03 37.35
C ALA A 609 -30.32 -1.46 36.82
N PRO A 610 -30.68 -1.79 35.56
CA PRO A 610 -30.51 -3.14 35.05
C PRO A 610 -29.03 -3.53 34.96
N THR A 611 -28.69 -4.64 35.61
CA THR A 611 -27.34 -5.21 35.60
C THR A 611 -27.02 -5.81 34.22
N LEU A 612 -25.89 -5.41 33.64
CA LEU A 612 -25.36 -6.05 32.43
C LEU A 612 -25.02 -7.52 32.73
N PRO A 613 -25.36 -8.47 31.85
CA PRO A 613 -25.00 -9.87 32.04
C PRO A 613 -23.46 -10.05 32.00
N PRO A 614 -22.88 -10.89 32.88
CA PRO A 614 -21.44 -11.12 32.88
C PRO A 614 -21.00 -11.83 31.58
N PRO A 615 -19.81 -11.52 31.04
CA PRO A 615 -19.32 -12.16 29.82
C PRO A 615 -19.08 -13.65 30.06
N GLY A 616 -19.72 -14.49 29.24
CA GLY A 616 -19.61 -15.94 29.32
C GLY A 616 -18.16 -16.43 29.19
N ARG A 617 -17.74 -17.30 30.10
CA ARG A 617 -16.44 -17.98 30.04
C ARG A 617 -16.43 -18.94 28.83
N GLY A 618 -15.50 -18.76 27.89
CA GLY A 618 -15.33 -19.76 26.81
C GLY A 618 -14.86 -19.30 25.43
N VAL A 619 -14.31 -18.09 25.27
CA VAL A 619 -13.64 -17.71 24.01
C VAL A 619 -12.23 -17.20 24.33
N GLY A 620 -11.22 -17.78 23.67
CA GLY A 620 -9.82 -17.46 23.93
C GLY A 620 -9.51 -15.98 23.72
N VAL A 621 -8.84 -15.34 24.69
CA VAL A 621 -8.52 -13.92 24.69
C VAL A 621 -7.48 -13.59 23.62
N ALA A 622 -7.94 -13.42 22.39
CA ALA A 622 -7.20 -12.70 21.38
C ALA A 622 -7.09 -11.23 21.83
N SER A 623 -5.86 -10.75 22.03
CA SER A 623 -5.60 -9.36 22.44
C SER A 623 -6.43 -8.36 21.62
N PRO A 624 -7.25 -7.49 22.26
CA PRO A 624 -8.20 -6.61 21.56
C PRO A 624 -7.53 -5.63 20.58
N TYR A 625 -6.20 -5.45 20.68
CA TYR A 625 -5.41 -4.60 19.79
C TYR A 625 -5.13 -5.20 18.41
N ARG A 626 -5.35 -6.51 18.16
CA ARG A 626 -5.12 -7.11 16.83
C ARG A 626 -6.12 -6.67 15.76
N GLY A 627 -7.33 -6.25 16.13
CA GLY A 627 -8.35 -5.78 15.18
C GLY A 627 -8.10 -4.36 14.64
N ILE A 628 -7.65 -3.46 15.51
CA ILE A 628 -7.46 -2.02 15.21
C ILE A 628 -6.48 -1.81 14.04
N GLY A 629 -5.39 -2.58 13.98
CA GLY A 629 -4.43 -2.51 12.89
C GLY A 629 -5.01 -2.87 11.52
N ARG A 630 -5.95 -3.83 11.45
CA ARG A 630 -6.61 -4.23 10.20
C ARG A 630 -7.58 -3.14 9.73
N VAL A 631 -8.43 -2.63 10.63
CA VAL A 631 -9.38 -1.54 10.33
C VAL A 631 -8.65 -0.28 9.89
N GLY A 632 -7.62 0.14 10.65
CA GLY A 632 -6.79 1.29 10.30
C GLY A 632 -6.11 1.14 8.93
N THR A 633 -5.54 -0.04 8.63
CA THR A 633 -4.93 -0.30 7.32
C THR A 633 -5.93 -0.20 6.15
N VAL A 634 -7.15 -0.72 6.33
CA VAL A 634 -8.20 -0.64 5.30
C VAL A 634 -8.66 0.81 5.10
N VAL A 635 -8.90 1.56 6.18
CA VAL A 635 -9.25 2.98 6.13
C VAL A 635 -8.15 3.82 5.45
N THR A 636 -6.89 3.61 5.81
CA THR A 636 -5.75 4.26 5.13
C THR A 636 -5.67 3.89 3.65
N GLY A 637 -6.00 2.65 3.28
CA GLY A 637 -6.09 2.21 1.88
C GLY A 637 -7.14 2.99 1.09
N TRP A 638 -8.34 3.13 1.63
CA TRP A 638 -9.42 3.92 1.01
C TRP A 638 -9.07 5.41 0.91
N LEU A 639 -8.54 6.01 1.98
CA LEU A 639 -8.13 7.42 1.96
C LEU A 639 -6.99 7.68 0.97
N GLY A 640 -6.04 6.75 0.84
CA GLY A 640 -4.99 6.80 -0.19
C GLY A 640 -5.55 6.72 -1.61
N LEU A 641 -6.55 5.86 -1.84
CA LEU A 641 -7.24 5.75 -3.13
C LEU A 641 -8.03 7.03 -3.47
N SER A 642 -8.68 7.64 -2.48
CA SER A 642 -9.32 8.96 -2.63
C SER A 642 -8.31 10.04 -3.01
N ALA A 643 -7.14 10.08 -2.36
CA ALA A 643 -6.11 11.07 -2.67
C ALA A 643 -5.57 10.93 -4.10
N VAL A 644 -5.39 9.69 -4.58
CA VAL A 644 -5.03 9.40 -5.98
C VAL A 644 -6.12 9.86 -6.94
N ALA A 645 -7.40 9.62 -6.62
CA ALA A 645 -8.52 10.10 -7.42
C ALA A 645 -8.55 11.64 -7.49
N SER A 646 -8.36 12.35 -6.38
CA SER A 646 -8.30 13.81 -6.34
C SER A 646 -7.09 14.40 -7.09
N LEU A 647 -5.94 13.72 -7.09
CA LEU A 647 -4.81 14.11 -7.95
C LEU A 647 -5.17 13.94 -9.44
N GLY A 648 -5.83 12.83 -9.81
CA GLY A 648 -6.36 12.62 -11.16
C GLY A 648 -7.35 13.72 -11.57
N GLN A 649 -8.28 14.09 -10.69
CA GLN A 649 -9.22 15.20 -10.93
C GLN A 649 -8.48 16.51 -11.17
N ALA A 650 -7.43 16.80 -10.38
CA ALA A 650 -6.63 18.01 -10.53
C ALA A 650 -5.86 18.05 -11.86
N MET A 651 -5.33 16.91 -12.33
CA MET A 651 -4.66 16.78 -13.64
C MET A 651 -5.65 16.93 -14.80
N VAL A 652 -6.80 16.26 -14.73
CA VAL A 652 -7.85 16.29 -15.77
C VAL A 652 -8.41 17.71 -15.90
N THR A 653 -8.87 18.31 -14.80
CA THR A 653 -9.43 19.67 -14.81
C THR A 653 -8.41 20.74 -15.22
N ALA A 654 -7.11 20.56 -14.93
CA ALA A 654 -6.06 21.47 -15.37
C ALA A 654 -5.84 21.48 -16.90
N ARG A 655 -6.17 20.38 -17.60
CA ARG A 655 -6.10 20.28 -19.07
C ARG A 655 -7.43 20.61 -19.76
N MET A 656 -8.55 20.44 -19.08
CA MET A 656 -9.89 20.75 -19.59
C MET A 656 -10.21 22.25 -19.57
N LEU A 657 -9.74 22.97 -18.54
CA LEU A 657 -10.05 24.38 -18.32
C LEU A 657 -8.85 25.29 -18.62
N PRO A 658 -9.07 26.50 -19.17
CA PRO A 658 -8.08 27.58 -19.15
C PRO A 658 -7.62 27.92 -17.73
N LEU A 659 -6.41 28.47 -17.59
CA LEU A 659 -5.79 28.83 -16.30
C LEU A 659 -6.73 29.60 -15.35
N GLY A 660 -7.43 30.63 -15.82
CA GLY A 660 -8.38 31.40 -15.02
C GLY A 660 -9.59 30.58 -14.55
N GLY A 661 -10.17 29.76 -15.43
CA GLY A 661 -11.28 28.86 -15.10
C GLY A 661 -10.88 27.75 -14.13
N ARG A 662 -9.67 27.19 -14.28
CA ARG A 662 -9.09 26.24 -13.32
C ARG A 662 -8.86 26.89 -11.96
N GLY A 663 -8.41 28.14 -11.95
CA GLY A 663 -8.23 28.97 -10.76
C GLY A 663 -9.52 29.17 -9.99
N ALA A 664 -10.57 29.64 -10.68
CA ALA A 664 -11.91 29.76 -10.11
C ALA A 664 -12.40 28.42 -9.53
N LEU A 665 -12.21 27.29 -10.24
CA LEU A 665 -12.55 25.97 -9.71
C LEU A 665 -11.81 25.64 -8.39
N VAL A 666 -10.50 25.91 -8.30
CA VAL A 666 -9.72 25.70 -7.06
C VAL A 666 -10.31 26.54 -5.92
N VAL A 667 -10.57 27.82 -6.16
CA VAL A 667 -11.10 28.75 -5.18
C VAL A 667 -12.47 28.30 -4.69
N LEU A 668 -13.40 28.03 -5.60
CA LEU A 668 -14.77 27.63 -5.25
C LEU A 668 -14.81 26.32 -4.44
N LEU A 669 -13.98 25.34 -4.79
CA LEU A 669 -13.84 24.11 -4.00
C LEU A 669 -13.22 24.36 -2.62
N THR A 670 -12.28 25.31 -2.51
CA THR A 670 -11.64 25.68 -1.26
C THR A 670 -12.61 26.44 -0.34
N VAL A 671 -13.32 27.43 -0.86
CA VAL A 671 -14.36 28.20 -0.14
C VAL A 671 -15.51 27.30 0.27
N SER A 672 -15.97 26.37 -0.59
CA SER A 672 -16.98 25.38 -0.23
C SER A 672 -16.53 24.44 0.89
N ALA A 673 -15.30 23.92 0.84
CA ALA A 673 -14.76 23.05 1.88
C ALA A 673 -14.61 23.77 3.24
N LEU A 674 -14.08 25.00 3.23
CA LEU A 674 -13.92 25.81 4.44
C LEU A 674 -15.25 26.31 4.99
N GLY A 675 -16.17 26.73 4.12
CA GLY A 675 -17.51 27.14 4.50
C GLY A 675 -18.37 25.98 5.02
N SER A 676 -18.15 24.76 4.53
CA SER A 676 -18.78 23.55 5.11
C SER A 676 -18.21 23.19 6.48
N LEU A 677 -16.91 23.45 6.72
CA LEU A 677 -16.30 23.29 8.05
C LEU A 677 -16.88 24.30 9.06
N VAL A 678 -17.05 25.56 8.66
CA VAL A 678 -17.66 26.62 9.50
C VAL A 678 -19.16 26.41 9.68
N GLY A 679 -19.90 26.16 8.59
CA GLY A 679 -21.35 25.91 8.59
C GLY A 679 -21.76 24.63 9.32
N GLY A 680 -20.85 23.69 9.50
CA GLY A 680 -21.03 22.55 10.39
C GLY A 680 -20.98 22.88 11.89
N LEU A 681 -20.59 24.10 12.29
CA LEU A 681 -20.58 24.62 13.67
C LEU A 681 -19.90 23.70 14.72
N GLY A 682 -19.01 22.79 14.28
CA GLY A 682 -18.38 21.76 15.12
C GLY A 682 -19.34 20.72 15.72
N THR A 683 -20.61 20.69 15.27
CA THR A 683 -21.65 19.80 15.79
C THR A 683 -21.30 18.33 15.61
N ASN A 684 -20.52 17.99 14.58
CA ASN A 684 -19.97 16.65 14.35
C ASN A 684 -19.10 16.14 15.51
N VAL A 685 -18.30 17.00 16.15
CA VAL A 685 -17.47 16.64 17.31
C VAL A 685 -18.35 16.38 18.53
N ALA A 686 -19.32 17.27 18.78
CA ALA A 686 -20.29 17.09 19.86
C ALA A 686 -21.16 15.84 19.65
N PHE A 687 -21.63 15.59 18.43
CA PHE A 687 -22.43 14.42 18.07
C PHE A 687 -21.65 13.12 18.31
N ARG A 688 -20.42 13.02 17.80
CA ARG A 688 -19.53 11.86 18.06
C ARG A 688 -19.30 11.62 19.56
N TYR A 689 -19.22 12.68 20.37
CA TYR A 689 -19.05 12.57 21.82
C TYR A 689 -20.29 12.03 22.55
N TYR A 690 -21.47 12.55 22.21
CA TYR A 690 -22.74 12.20 22.87
C TYR A 690 -23.35 10.90 22.32
N PHE A 691 -23.53 10.81 21.00
CA PHE A 691 -24.06 9.62 20.33
C PHE A 691 -23.15 8.40 20.53
N GLY A 692 -21.83 8.59 20.47
CA GLY A 692 -20.84 7.52 20.71
C GLY A 692 -20.81 6.99 22.15
N ARG A 693 -21.49 7.65 23.10
CA ARG A 693 -21.73 7.17 24.48
C ARG A 693 -23.17 6.70 24.72
N ALA A 694 -24.01 6.67 23.69
CA ALA A 694 -25.45 6.44 23.81
C ALA A 694 -26.15 7.43 24.78
N ASP A 695 -25.69 8.69 24.83
CA ASP A 695 -26.32 9.73 25.64
C ASP A 695 -27.72 10.06 25.07
N PRO A 696 -28.81 9.89 25.85
CA PRO A 696 -30.18 10.03 25.34
C PRO A 696 -30.55 11.47 24.95
N ARG A 697 -29.73 12.47 25.30
CA ARG A 697 -29.99 13.89 25.00
C ARG A 697 -29.75 14.28 23.54
N VAL A 698 -29.17 13.39 22.73
CA VAL A 698 -28.84 13.66 21.32
C VAL A 698 -29.07 12.40 20.47
N SER A 699 -30.09 12.41 19.61
CA SER A 699 -30.30 11.34 18.63
C SER A 699 -29.68 11.67 17.26
N LEU A 700 -29.54 10.64 16.41
CA LEU A 700 -29.14 10.82 15.01
C LEU A 700 -30.10 11.75 14.25
N GLY A 701 -31.40 11.65 14.54
CA GLY A 701 -32.42 12.51 13.94
C GLY A 701 -32.22 13.99 14.27
N ASP A 702 -31.82 14.32 15.50
CA ASP A 702 -31.60 15.71 15.92
C ASP A 702 -30.38 16.32 15.21
N TYR A 703 -29.31 15.53 15.07
CA TYR A 703 -28.11 15.93 14.33
C TYR A 703 -28.37 16.10 12.82
N LEU A 704 -29.13 15.19 12.19
CA LEU A 704 -29.52 15.32 10.78
C LEU A 704 -30.47 16.50 10.55
N GLY A 705 -31.39 16.77 11.48
CA GLY A 705 -32.26 17.95 11.44
C GLY A 705 -31.48 19.26 11.59
N LEU A 706 -30.53 19.32 12.52
CA LEU A 706 -29.65 20.48 12.67
C LEU A 706 -28.77 20.69 11.42
N SER A 707 -28.25 19.60 10.84
CA SER A 707 -27.46 19.65 9.61
C SER A 707 -28.25 20.23 8.43
N LEU A 708 -29.52 19.81 8.28
CA LEU A 708 -30.41 20.34 7.25
C LEU A 708 -30.74 21.82 7.49
N ALA A 709 -31.07 22.19 8.73
CA ALA A 709 -31.37 23.59 9.09
C ALA A 709 -30.15 24.51 8.91
N ALA A 710 -28.94 24.05 9.25
CA ALA A 710 -27.69 24.79 9.04
C ALA A 710 -27.28 24.91 7.57
N THR A 711 -27.87 24.13 6.66
CA THR A 711 -27.46 24.12 5.25
C THR A 711 -27.80 25.44 4.54
N LEU A 712 -28.99 26.01 4.75
CA LEU A 712 -29.37 27.29 4.12
C LEU A 712 -28.44 28.47 4.49
N PRO A 713 -28.17 28.78 5.78
CA PRO A 713 -27.26 29.88 6.12
C PRO A 713 -25.81 29.58 5.71
N ALA A 714 -25.36 28.31 5.74
CA ALA A 714 -24.04 27.94 5.24
C ALA A 714 -23.90 28.14 3.72
N VAL A 715 -24.93 27.79 2.94
CA VAL A 715 -24.97 28.05 1.50
C VAL A 715 -24.93 29.55 1.20
N GLY A 716 -25.72 30.36 1.90
CA GLY A 716 -25.67 31.83 1.76
C GLY A 716 -24.28 32.41 2.04
N LEU A 717 -23.64 31.97 3.12
CA LEU A 717 -22.26 32.37 3.46
C LEU A 717 -21.24 31.92 2.40
N ILE A 718 -21.36 30.69 1.88
CA ILE A 718 -20.46 30.16 0.85
C ILE A 718 -20.64 30.91 -0.47
N ILE A 719 -21.87 31.26 -0.87
CA ILE A 719 -22.14 32.08 -2.06
C ILE A 719 -21.50 33.46 -1.89
N ALA A 720 -21.77 34.15 -0.79
CA ALA A 720 -21.21 35.48 -0.52
C ALA A 720 -19.67 35.49 -0.55
N ALA A 721 -19.04 34.53 0.15
CA ALA A 721 -17.59 34.37 0.15
C ALA A 721 -17.03 34.00 -1.25
N SER A 722 -17.74 33.17 -2.00
CA SER A 722 -17.34 32.77 -3.36
C SER A 722 -17.39 33.96 -4.32
N LEU A 723 -18.46 34.75 -4.29
CA LEU A 723 -18.62 35.96 -5.10
C LEU A 723 -17.56 37.01 -4.74
N GLN A 724 -17.29 37.23 -3.44
CA GLN A 724 -16.25 38.16 -3.00
C GLN A 724 -14.87 37.78 -3.53
N VAL A 725 -14.49 36.49 -3.47
CA VAL A 725 -13.16 36.05 -3.95
C VAL A 725 -13.10 36.02 -5.47
N LEU A 726 -14.19 35.66 -6.18
CA LEU A 726 -14.22 35.78 -7.65
C LEU A 726 -14.00 37.23 -8.10
N TRP A 727 -14.69 38.18 -7.47
CA TRP A 727 -14.53 39.62 -7.71
C TRP A 727 -13.08 40.08 -7.45
N LEU A 728 -12.52 39.78 -6.27
CA LEU A 728 -11.12 40.10 -5.94
C LEU A 728 -10.12 39.45 -6.91
N SER A 729 -10.42 38.25 -7.41
CA SER A 729 -9.52 37.50 -8.29
C SER A 729 -9.52 37.95 -9.76
N GLY A 730 -10.30 38.99 -10.10
CA GLY A 730 -10.41 39.54 -11.45
C GLY A 730 -10.91 38.52 -12.48
N GLY A 731 -11.67 37.49 -12.06
CA GLY A 731 -11.81 36.26 -12.82
C GLY A 731 -13.19 35.59 -12.77
N ALA A 732 -13.63 35.14 -13.95
CA ALA A 732 -14.91 34.51 -14.28
C ALA A 732 -16.13 35.45 -14.32
N ARG A 733 -16.86 35.41 -15.44
CA ARG A 733 -18.16 36.08 -15.59
C ARG A 733 -19.15 35.40 -14.65
N VAL A 734 -19.71 36.16 -13.72
CA VAL A 734 -20.75 35.67 -12.80
C VAL A 734 -22.09 35.76 -13.51
N ASP A 735 -22.73 34.61 -13.70
CA ASP A 735 -24.12 34.49 -14.16
C ASP A 735 -24.95 33.67 -13.16
N ALA A 736 -26.27 33.64 -13.36
CA ALA A 736 -27.19 32.91 -12.50
C ALA A 736 -26.90 31.39 -12.48
N GLY A 737 -26.36 30.84 -13.57
CA GLY A 737 -25.98 29.42 -13.67
C GLY A 737 -24.79 29.08 -12.78
N LEU A 738 -23.78 29.94 -12.73
CA LEU A 738 -22.62 29.79 -11.84
C LEU A 738 -23.03 29.95 -10.37
N VAL A 739 -23.88 30.93 -10.04
CA VAL A 739 -24.38 31.12 -8.66
C VAL A 739 -25.18 29.90 -8.20
N LEU A 740 -26.08 29.38 -9.04
CA LEU A 740 -26.83 28.16 -8.76
C LEU A 740 -25.91 26.94 -8.59
N ALA A 741 -24.90 26.79 -9.45
CA ALA A 741 -23.92 25.71 -9.34
C ALA A 741 -23.11 25.78 -8.04
N ILE A 742 -22.72 26.98 -7.58
CA ILE A 742 -22.07 27.21 -6.28
C ILE A 742 -23.03 26.82 -5.14
N ALA A 743 -24.30 27.22 -5.22
CA ALA A 743 -25.31 26.91 -4.20
C ALA A 743 -25.52 25.40 -4.02
N VAL A 744 -25.71 24.68 -5.13
CA VAL A 744 -25.93 23.23 -5.15
C VAL A 744 -24.67 22.48 -4.68
N LEU A 745 -23.48 22.92 -5.09
CA LEU A 745 -22.19 22.39 -4.61
C LEU A 745 -22.02 22.56 -3.10
N ALA A 746 -22.33 23.76 -2.58
CA ALA A 746 -22.23 24.08 -1.16
C ALA A 746 -23.15 23.21 -0.31
N ALA A 747 -24.43 23.08 -0.71
CA ALA A 747 -25.40 22.23 -0.03
C ALA A 747 -24.99 20.75 -0.05
N ALA A 748 -24.59 20.24 -1.23
CA ALA A 748 -24.19 18.85 -1.39
C ALA A 748 -22.94 18.51 -0.58
N ASN A 749 -21.92 19.38 -0.59
CA ASN A 749 -20.68 19.16 0.16
C ASN A 749 -20.93 19.12 1.67
N LEU A 750 -21.66 20.10 2.22
CA LEU A 750 -21.96 20.15 3.65
C LEU A 750 -22.73 18.91 4.11
N LEU A 751 -23.83 18.57 3.43
CA LEU A 751 -24.63 17.39 3.78
C LEU A 751 -23.82 16.09 3.67
N ALA A 752 -22.99 15.96 2.63
CA ALA A 752 -22.12 14.81 2.44
C ALA A 752 -21.10 14.66 3.57
N VAL A 753 -20.51 15.76 4.05
CA VAL A 753 -19.59 15.76 5.22
C VAL A 753 -20.32 15.40 6.51
N GLN A 754 -21.47 16.03 6.78
CA GLN A 754 -22.25 15.76 8.01
C GLN A 754 -22.70 14.29 8.09
N VAL A 755 -23.13 13.69 6.97
CA VAL A 755 -23.53 12.27 6.90
C VAL A 755 -22.34 11.32 7.06
N LEU A 756 -21.18 11.62 6.48
CA LEU A 756 -19.95 10.85 6.75
C LEU A 756 -19.57 10.91 8.24
N ASP A 757 -19.76 12.06 8.89
CA ASP A 757 -19.51 12.20 10.32
C ASP A 757 -20.50 11.42 11.18
N ALA A 758 -21.76 11.29 10.76
CA ALA A 758 -22.73 10.38 11.38
C ALA A 758 -22.34 8.90 11.21
N LEU A 759 -21.90 8.47 10.02
CA LEU A 759 -21.40 7.11 9.80
C LEU A 759 -20.18 6.80 10.69
N ASN A 760 -19.28 7.77 10.85
CA ASN A 760 -18.13 7.64 11.75
C ASN A 760 -18.56 7.57 13.23
N ALA A 761 -19.55 8.36 13.65
CA ALA A 761 -20.14 8.30 15.00
C ALA A 761 -20.82 6.95 15.29
N ALA A 762 -21.48 6.37 14.27
CA ALA A 762 -22.09 5.04 14.31
C ALA A 762 -21.08 3.88 14.11
N GLY A 763 -19.77 4.13 14.24
CA GLY A 763 -18.71 3.11 14.14
C GLY A 763 -18.44 2.57 12.72
N SER A 764 -19.15 3.06 11.70
CA SER A 764 -19.07 2.60 10.31
C SER A 764 -17.91 3.25 9.53
N ILE A 765 -16.75 3.37 10.17
CA ILE A 765 -15.56 4.12 9.69
C ILE A 765 -15.04 3.58 8.35
N VAL A 766 -15.04 2.25 8.16
CA VAL A 766 -14.60 1.62 6.91
C VAL A 766 -15.53 1.98 5.74
N LEU A 767 -16.84 2.02 5.99
CA LEU A 767 -17.82 2.40 4.98
C LEU A 767 -17.73 3.89 4.65
N ALA A 768 -17.57 4.77 5.65
CA ALA A 768 -17.35 6.20 5.44
C ALA A 768 -16.11 6.46 4.57
N ALA A 769 -14.97 5.82 4.87
CA ALA A 769 -13.76 5.93 4.06
C ALA A 769 -13.93 5.35 2.64
N GLY A 770 -14.64 4.23 2.50
CA GLY A 770 -14.95 3.62 1.21
C GLY A 770 -15.86 4.49 0.34
N LEU A 771 -16.85 5.17 0.92
CA LEU A 771 -17.72 6.12 0.21
C LEU A 771 -16.91 7.32 -0.31
N VAL A 772 -16.04 7.92 0.50
CA VAL A 772 -15.14 9.01 0.07
C VAL A 772 -14.29 8.59 -1.14
N ALA A 773 -13.71 7.39 -1.10
CA ALA A 773 -12.93 6.85 -2.20
C ALA A 773 -13.77 6.58 -3.47
N ALA A 774 -14.96 5.99 -3.30
CA ALA A 774 -15.88 5.71 -4.39
C ALA A 774 -16.35 7.01 -5.08
N THR A 775 -16.76 8.01 -4.31
CA THR A 775 -17.18 9.32 -4.83
C THR A 775 -16.04 10.01 -5.60
N GLY A 776 -14.81 10.00 -5.08
CA GLY A 776 -13.66 10.56 -5.79
C GLY A 776 -13.37 9.86 -7.12
N LEU A 777 -13.47 8.52 -7.15
CA LEU A 777 -13.30 7.73 -8.38
C LEU A 777 -14.42 7.94 -9.39
N VAL A 778 -15.68 8.05 -8.94
CA VAL A 778 -16.84 8.33 -9.82
C VAL A 778 -16.73 9.74 -10.41
N GLN A 779 -16.40 10.74 -9.60
CA GLN A 779 -16.11 12.10 -10.07
C GLN A 779 -15.00 12.10 -11.14
N LEU A 780 -13.90 11.37 -10.92
CA LEU A 780 -12.82 11.25 -11.91
C LEU A 780 -13.27 10.54 -13.19
N GLY A 781 -14.03 9.45 -13.07
CA GLY A 781 -14.57 8.71 -14.21
C GLY A 781 -15.54 9.54 -15.06
N LEU A 782 -16.43 10.29 -14.42
CA LEU A 782 -17.36 11.21 -15.10
C LEU A 782 -16.63 12.38 -15.77
N LEU A 783 -15.59 12.93 -15.16
CA LEU A 783 -14.76 13.96 -15.78
C LEU A 783 -13.96 13.43 -16.98
N LEU A 784 -13.54 12.15 -16.97
CA LEU A 784 -12.85 11.52 -18.09
C LEU A 784 -13.79 11.12 -19.24
N ALA A 785 -15.03 10.74 -18.92
CA ALA A 785 -16.06 10.39 -19.91
C ALA A 785 -16.84 11.60 -20.46
N GLY A 786 -16.75 12.75 -19.79
CA GLY A 786 -17.45 13.98 -20.15
C GLY A 786 -16.86 14.73 -21.36
N PRO A 787 -17.44 15.89 -21.71
CA PRO A 787 -16.96 16.73 -22.82
C PRO A 787 -15.51 17.17 -22.63
N ARG A 788 -14.72 17.24 -23.71
CA ARG A 788 -13.28 17.63 -23.63
C ARG A 788 -13.05 19.06 -23.14
N HIS A 789 -13.98 19.97 -23.41
CA HIS A 789 -13.95 21.38 -23.02
C HIS A 789 -15.24 21.77 -22.28
N PRO A 790 -15.41 21.31 -21.02
CA PRO A 790 -16.59 21.59 -20.21
C PRO A 790 -16.56 23.02 -19.66
N SER A 791 -17.72 23.61 -19.41
CA SER A 791 -17.84 24.86 -18.68
C SER A 791 -17.56 24.68 -17.18
N LEU A 792 -17.16 25.76 -16.49
CA LEU A 792 -16.96 25.72 -15.04
C LEU A 792 -18.23 25.27 -14.28
N PRO A 793 -19.45 25.81 -14.53
CA PRO A 793 -20.66 25.33 -13.89
C PRO A 793 -20.93 23.83 -14.11
N HIS A 794 -20.63 23.28 -15.30
CA HIS A 794 -20.79 21.86 -15.57
C HIS A 794 -19.94 20.99 -14.64
N ILE A 795 -18.66 21.34 -14.44
CA ILE A 795 -17.80 20.63 -13.49
C ILE A 795 -18.34 20.73 -12.06
N LEU A 796 -18.77 21.92 -11.62
CA LEU A 796 -19.32 22.09 -10.27
C LEU A 796 -20.59 21.24 -10.05
N VAL A 797 -21.48 21.18 -11.04
CA VAL A 797 -22.69 20.34 -11.00
C VAL A 797 -22.34 18.85 -10.95
N VAL A 798 -21.38 18.36 -11.74
CA VAL A 798 -20.92 16.96 -11.67
C VAL A 798 -20.38 16.61 -10.29
N LEU A 799 -19.56 17.49 -9.70
CA LEU A 799 -19.02 17.28 -8.35
C LEU A 799 -20.13 17.29 -7.29
N ALA A 800 -21.09 18.21 -7.39
CA ALA A 800 -22.23 18.33 -6.48
C ALA A 800 -23.17 17.12 -6.55
N LEU A 801 -23.50 16.62 -7.74
CA LEU A 801 -24.31 15.41 -7.92
C LEU A 801 -23.65 14.19 -7.26
N CYS A 802 -22.33 14.06 -7.39
CA CYS A 802 -21.59 12.97 -6.75
C CYS A 802 -21.61 13.07 -5.20
N TRP A 803 -21.54 14.28 -4.63
CA TRP A 803 -21.67 14.47 -3.18
C TRP A 803 -23.11 14.29 -2.69
N ALA A 804 -24.12 14.71 -3.46
CA ALA A 804 -25.52 14.42 -3.15
C ALA A 804 -25.80 12.91 -3.14
N ALA A 805 -25.26 12.17 -4.12
CA ALA A 805 -25.31 10.70 -4.13
C ALA A 805 -24.57 10.07 -2.94
N GLN A 806 -23.43 10.63 -2.51
CA GLN A 806 -22.70 10.20 -1.31
C GLN A 806 -23.54 10.41 -0.03
N ALA A 807 -24.21 11.56 0.11
CA ALA A 807 -25.08 11.85 1.23
C ALA A 807 -26.28 10.88 1.25
N ALA A 808 -26.95 10.68 0.12
CA ALA A 808 -28.09 9.77 0.00
C ALA A 808 -27.71 8.31 0.31
N THR A 809 -26.59 7.82 -0.22
CA THR A 809 -26.09 6.45 0.07
C THR A 809 -25.65 6.30 1.52
N GLY A 810 -25.07 7.33 2.14
CA GLY A 810 -24.73 7.33 3.57
C GLY A 810 -25.96 7.30 4.48
N VAL A 811 -26.99 8.08 4.18
CA VAL A 811 -28.29 8.04 4.90
C VAL A 811 -28.96 6.67 4.73
N ALA A 812 -28.96 6.11 3.52
CA ALA A 812 -29.50 4.76 3.27
C ALA A 812 -28.73 3.68 4.03
N ALA A 813 -27.41 3.81 4.20
CA ALA A 813 -26.60 2.90 5.02
C ALA A 813 -26.93 3.03 6.52
N LEU A 814 -27.09 4.24 7.04
CA LEU A 814 -27.53 4.48 8.42
C LEU A 814 -28.92 3.86 8.68
N ALA A 815 -29.87 4.07 7.76
CA ALA A 815 -31.22 3.47 7.86
C ALA A 815 -31.16 1.93 7.87
N ARG A 816 -30.36 1.32 6.98
CA ARG A 816 -30.15 -0.15 6.93
C ARG A 816 -29.47 -0.71 8.18
N SER A 817 -28.77 0.11 8.96
CA SER A 817 -28.23 -0.29 10.27
C SER A 817 -29.24 -0.26 11.43
N GLY A 818 -30.53 0.00 11.13
CA GLY A 818 -31.60 0.07 12.13
C GLY A 818 -31.70 1.41 12.87
N LEU A 819 -30.91 2.41 12.48
CA LEU A 819 -30.93 3.74 13.08
C LEU A 819 -32.05 4.59 12.48
N SER A 820 -32.77 5.32 13.34
CA SER A 820 -33.76 6.29 12.87
C SER A 820 -33.08 7.51 12.25
N VAL A 821 -33.17 7.61 10.91
CA VAL A 821 -32.60 8.71 10.11
C VAL A 821 -33.59 9.87 9.89
N ARG A 822 -34.80 9.82 10.46
CA ARG A 822 -35.80 10.88 10.31
C ARG A 822 -35.29 12.17 10.96
N PRO A 823 -35.14 13.29 10.21
CA PRO A 823 -34.71 14.56 10.79
C PRO A 823 -35.66 15.02 11.91
N ARG A 824 -35.09 15.52 13.00
CA ARG A 824 -35.81 16.04 14.18
C ARG A 824 -35.28 17.42 14.57
N ALA A 825 -36.18 18.23 15.15
CA ALA A 825 -35.92 19.61 15.52
C ALA A 825 -36.10 19.85 17.03
N ASP A 826 -35.41 19.07 17.87
CA ASP A 826 -35.34 19.39 19.30
C ASP A 826 -34.35 20.54 19.56
N ARG A 827 -34.91 21.70 19.97
CA ARG A 827 -34.15 22.89 20.35
C ARG A 827 -33.17 22.63 21.50
N ARG A 828 -33.44 21.68 22.41
CA ARG A 828 -32.54 21.33 23.52
C ARG A 828 -31.32 20.57 23.01
N ALA A 829 -31.53 19.51 22.23
CA ALA A 829 -30.46 18.77 21.55
C ALA A 829 -29.62 19.68 20.63
N TRP A 830 -30.27 20.55 19.84
CA TRP A 830 -29.58 21.50 18.95
C TRP A 830 -28.72 22.51 19.73
N ARG A 831 -29.26 23.12 20.80
CA ARG A 831 -28.50 24.04 21.66
C ARG A 831 -27.30 23.33 22.29
N LEU A 832 -27.45 22.07 22.71
CA LEU A 832 -26.36 21.27 23.28
C LEU A 832 -25.27 20.97 22.23
N LEU A 833 -25.67 20.54 21.03
CA LEU A 833 -24.76 20.27 19.91
C LEU A 833 -23.96 21.51 19.50
N VAL A 834 -24.60 22.68 19.37
CA VAL A 834 -23.92 23.93 19.01
C VAL A 834 -23.05 24.46 20.15
N ALA A 835 -23.56 24.53 21.38
CA ALA A 835 -22.82 25.06 22.52
C ALA A 835 -21.57 24.24 22.89
N LYS A 836 -21.56 22.93 22.56
CA LYS A 836 -20.38 22.06 22.72
C LYS A 836 -19.56 21.92 21.42
N GLY A 837 -20.16 22.12 20.26
CA GLY A 837 -19.50 22.06 18.95
C GLY A 837 -18.65 23.29 18.63
N VAL A 838 -19.17 24.49 18.87
CA VAL A 838 -18.48 25.74 18.52
C VAL A 838 -17.10 25.89 19.19
N PRO A 839 -16.91 25.56 20.49
CA PRO A 839 -15.57 25.55 21.09
C PRO A 839 -14.62 24.51 20.46
N ALA A 840 -15.14 23.38 19.98
CA ALA A 840 -14.35 22.35 19.31
C ALA A 840 -13.97 22.73 17.85
N LEU A 841 -14.63 23.73 17.26
CA LEU A 841 -14.37 24.25 15.92
C LEU A 841 -12.92 24.75 15.79
N GLY A 842 -12.40 25.46 16.80
CA GLY A 842 -11.08 26.11 16.75
C GLY A 842 -9.90 25.19 16.48
N LEU A 843 -9.95 23.95 16.98
CA LEU A 843 -8.92 22.93 16.73
C LEU A 843 -8.85 22.51 15.25
N ASN A 844 -10.02 22.30 14.64
CA ASN A 844 -10.13 21.85 13.24
C ASN A 844 -9.97 23.00 12.25
N VAL A 845 -10.48 24.19 12.59
CA VAL A 845 -10.36 25.40 11.76
C VAL A 845 -8.92 25.90 11.71
N GLY A 846 -8.22 26.05 12.85
CA GLY A 846 -6.85 26.56 12.87
C GLY A 846 -5.91 25.75 11.97
N ALA A 847 -5.95 24.41 12.07
CA ALA A 847 -5.14 23.55 11.22
C ALA A 847 -5.59 23.53 9.75
N THR A 848 -6.90 23.47 9.47
CA THR A 848 -7.38 23.37 8.07
C THR A 848 -7.20 24.68 7.31
N MET A 849 -7.44 25.83 7.96
CA MET A 849 -7.25 27.15 7.37
C MET A 849 -5.77 27.43 7.08
N ALA A 850 -4.87 27.18 8.03
CA ALA A 850 -3.43 27.42 7.85
C ALA A 850 -2.82 26.67 6.66
N PHE A 851 -3.47 25.61 6.17
CA PHE A 851 -2.99 24.74 5.10
C PHE A 851 -3.71 24.87 3.75
N ARG A 852 -4.82 25.62 3.70
CA ARG A 852 -5.69 25.71 2.50
C ARG A 852 -6.25 27.10 2.21
N PHE A 853 -6.22 28.02 3.16
CA PHE A 853 -6.61 29.42 2.94
C PHE A 853 -5.62 30.15 2.01
N ASP A 854 -4.41 29.60 1.87
CA ASP A 854 -3.36 30.06 0.96
C ASP A 854 -3.85 30.28 -0.48
N ARG A 855 -4.63 29.34 -1.03
CA ARG A 855 -5.19 29.43 -2.40
C ARG A 855 -6.21 30.55 -2.57
N VAL A 856 -6.96 30.86 -1.51
CA VAL A 856 -7.94 31.97 -1.49
C VAL A 856 -7.20 33.31 -1.50
N LEU A 857 -6.16 33.44 -0.68
CA LEU A 857 -5.32 34.64 -0.64
C LEU A 857 -4.54 34.85 -1.94
N VAL A 858 -3.97 33.79 -2.53
CA VAL A 858 -3.30 33.89 -3.85
C VAL A 858 -4.29 34.33 -4.94
N ALA A 859 -5.52 33.82 -4.92
CA ALA A 859 -6.55 34.26 -5.86
C ALA A 859 -6.90 35.73 -5.68
N ALA A 860 -7.09 36.19 -4.43
CA ALA A 860 -7.49 37.54 -4.12
C ALA A 860 -6.40 38.60 -4.42
N PHE A 861 -5.11 38.25 -4.33
CA PHE A 861 -4.00 39.20 -4.51
C PHE A 861 -3.22 39.06 -5.82
N ALA A 862 -3.28 37.91 -6.50
CA ALA A 862 -2.58 37.68 -7.78
C ALA A 862 -3.49 37.08 -8.88
N GLY A 863 -4.80 37.03 -8.63
CA GLY A 863 -5.81 36.60 -9.60
C GLY A 863 -5.98 35.08 -9.72
N ALA A 864 -7.07 34.66 -10.36
CA ALA A 864 -7.45 33.25 -10.47
C ALA A 864 -6.35 32.39 -11.14
N GLY A 865 -5.68 32.90 -12.18
CA GLY A 865 -4.60 32.19 -12.87
C GLY A 865 -3.41 31.85 -11.94
N ALA A 866 -3.02 32.78 -11.08
CA ALA A 866 -1.98 32.56 -10.07
C ALA A 866 -2.40 31.49 -9.05
N ALA A 867 -3.68 31.48 -8.63
CA ALA A 867 -4.20 30.45 -7.75
C ALA A 867 -4.19 29.04 -8.39
N ALA A 868 -4.43 28.94 -9.71
CA ALA A 868 -4.30 27.68 -10.44
C ALA A 868 -2.85 27.16 -10.42
N VAL A 869 -1.89 28.02 -10.76
CA VAL A 869 -0.43 27.74 -10.72
C VAL A 869 0.00 27.30 -9.32
N TYR A 870 -0.37 28.08 -8.30
CA TYR A 870 -0.06 27.78 -6.90
C TYR A 870 -0.71 26.46 -6.42
N SER A 871 -1.94 26.14 -6.85
CA SER A 871 -2.61 24.91 -6.46
C SER A 871 -1.90 23.63 -6.90
N ILE A 872 -1.24 23.67 -8.07
CA ILE A 872 -0.44 22.56 -8.62
C ILE A 872 0.85 22.39 -7.83
N ALA A 873 1.52 23.50 -7.50
CA ALA A 873 2.67 23.50 -6.61
C ALA A 873 2.33 22.89 -5.23
N ALA A 874 1.22 23.33 -4.63
CA ALA A 874 0.75 22.85 -3.33
C ALA A 874 0.28 21.38 -3.34
N ALA A 875 -0.21 20.85 -4.47
CA ALA A 875 -0.65 19.46 -4.57
C ALA A 875 0.47 18.44 -4.27
N THR A 876 1.72 18.78 -4.61
CA THR A 876 2.87 17.92 -4.29
C THR A 876 3.19 17.96 -2.80
N GLY A 877 3.05 19.13 -2.16
CA GLY A 877 3.20 19.28 -0.72
C GLY A 877 2.15 18.47 0.05
N GLU A 878 0.88 18.53 -0.36
CA GLU A 878 -0.19 17.73 0.25
C GLU A 878 0.07 16.22 0.15
N ALA A 879 0.67 15.73 -0.93
CA ALA A 879 1.06 14.32 -1.06
C ALA A 879 2.14 13.93 -0.05
N LEU A 880 3.15 14.79 0.19
CA LEU A 880 4.19 14.54 1.19
C LEU A 880 3.63 14.49 2.62
N ARG A 881 2.59 15.29 2.94
CA ARG A 881 1.96 15.34 4.28
C ARG A 881 1.36 14.01 4.77
N LEU A 882 1.12 13.05 3.88
CA LEU A 882 0.62 11.70 4.24
C LEU A 882 1.60 10.96 5.17
N VAL A 883 2.90 11.13 4.98
CA VAL A 883 3.94 10.48 5.80
C VAL A 883 4.02 11.06 7.23
N PRO A 884 4.23 12.38 7.45
CA PRO A 884 4.23 12.96 8.80
C PRO A 884 2.86 12.82 9.48
N GLY A 885 1.76 12.89 8.74
CA GLY A 885 0.42 12.63 9.27
C GLY A 885 0.27 11.20 9.84
N SER A 886 0.80 10.20 9.14
CA SER A 886 0.80 8.80 9.58
C SER A 886 1.68 8.58 10.81
N VAL A 887 2.90 9.15 10.82
CA VAL A 887 3.81 9.10 11.99
C VAL A 887 3.20 9.82 13.19
N GLY A 888 2.53 10.95 12.96
CA GLY A 888 1.82 11.73 13.96
C GLY A 888 0.72 10.93 14.70
N GLN A 889 -0.02 10.05 14.01
CA GLN A 889 -0.99 9.16 14.69
C GLN A 889 -0.32 8.16 15.64
N VAL A 890 0.83 7.59 15.24
CA VAL A 890 1.59 6.67 16.10
C VAL A 890 2.14 7.41 17.32
N VAL A 891 2.64 8.64 17.12
CA VAL A 891 3.12 9.51 18.20
C VAL A 891 1.98 9.89 19.15
N PHE A 892 0.82 10.30 18.64
CA PHE A 892 -0.38 10.57 19.45
C PHE A 892 -0.72 9.38 20.36
N HIS A 893 -0.85 8.17 19.79
CA HIS A 893 -1.19 6.97 20.56
C HIS A 893 -0.12 6.55 21.58
N ARG A 894 1.17 6.75 21.30
CA ARG A 894 2.25 6.47 22.27
C ARG A 894 2.28 7.49 23.40
N THR A 895 2.07 8.76 23.07
CA THR A 895 2.08 9.87 24.02
C THR A 895 0.88 9.78 24.98
N ALA A 896 -0.32 9.52 24.45
CA ALA A 896 -1.54 9.28 25.23
C ALA A 896 -1.49 8.03 26.14
N ARG A 897 -0.49 7.17 25.97
CA ARG A 897 -0.21 6.00 26.83
C ARG A 897 0.99 6.22 27.77
N GLY A 898 1.54 7.44 27.81
CA GLY A 898 2.74 7.79 28.59
C GLY A 898 4.06 7.17 28.08
N GLY A 899 4.03 6.37 27.02
CA GLY A 899 5.15 5.55 26.55
C GLY A 899 6.10 6.21 25.54
N LEU A 900 6.12 7.54 25.46
CA LEU A 900 7.01 8.30 24.58
C LEU A 900 7.87 9.27 25.39
N SER A 901 9.19 9.18 25.23
CA SER A 901 10.16 10.11 25.84
C SER A 901 10.62 11.19 24.85
N HIS A 902 11.09 12.32 25.36
CA HIS A 902 11.57 13.43 24.53
C HIS A 902 12.71 13.03 23.56
N PRO A 903 13.72 12.21 23.94
CA PRO A 903 14.72 11.70 22.99
C PRO A 903 14.13 10.81 21.90
N ALA A 904 13.15 9.95 22.23
CA ALA A 904 12.50 9.08 21.25
C ALA A 904 11.69 9.87 20.22
N LEU A 905 10.93 10.88 20.68
CA LEU A 905 10.22 11.81 19.80
C LEU A 905 11.19 12.56 18.87
N ARG A 906 12.29 13.12 19.41
CA ARG A 906 13.33 13.82 18.63
C ARG A 906 13.94 12.92 17.55
N THR A 907 14.21 11.65 17.86
CA THR A 907 14.76 10.67 16.91
C THR A 907 13.76 10.33 15.80
N VAL A 908 12.49 10.10 16.15
CA VAL A 908 11.41 9.87 15.16
C VAL A 908 11.24 11.07 14.23
N THR A 909 11.17 12.29 14.77
CA THR A 909 11.02 13.51 13.97
C THR A 909 12.23 13.75 13.06
N ARG A 910 13.47 13.51 13.55
CA ARG A 910 14.69 13.60 12.72
C ARG A 910 14.70 12.59 11.57
N GLY A 911 14.39 11.32 11.84
CA GLY A 911 14.33 10.28 10.82
C GLY A 911 13.27 10.58 9.75
N LEU A 912 12.10 11.07 10.17
CA LEU A 912 11.04 11.54 9.29
C LEU A 912 11.50 12.71 8.40
N VAL A 913 12.12 13.74 8.97
CA VAL A 913 12.65 14.88 8.20
C VAL A 913 13.74 14.44 7.22
N ALA A 914 14.62 13.51 7.61
CA ALA A 914 15.64 12.98 6.69
C ALA A 914 15.02 12.23 5.49
N VAL A 915 13.99 11.40 5.72
CA VAL A 915 13.25 10.72 4.64
C VAL A 915 12.53 11.73 3.75
N LEU A 916 11.88 12.74 4.33
CA LEU A 916 11.21 13.79 3.57
C LEU A 916 12.18 14.69 2.81
N LEU A 917 13.39 14.94 3.33
CA LEU A 917 14.43 15.73 2.65
C LEU A 917 14.87 15.06 1.35
N VAL A 918 15.09 13.74 1.37
CA VAL A 918 15.40 12.96 0.16
C VAL A 918 14.24 13.02 -0.84
N ALA A 919 13.00 12.81 -0.37
CA ALA A 919 11.81 12.88 -1.22
C ALA A 919 11.62 14.28 -1.84
N ALA A 920 11.78 15.34 -1.04
CA ALA A 920 11.69 16.73 -1.47
C ALA A 920 12.80 17.09 -2.47
N GLY A 921 14.03 16.62 -2.27
CA GLY A 921 15.14 16.79 -3.23
C GLY A 921 14.82 16.17 -4.59
N VAL A 922 14.37 14.90 -4.60
CA VAL A 922 13.95 14.22 -5.83
C VAL A 922 12.80 14.96 -6.52
N LEU A 923 11.78 15.39 -5.77
CA LEU A 923 10.63 16.13 -6.32
C LEU A 923 11.01 17.54 -6.82
N ALA A 924 11.95 18.23 -6.18
CA ALA A 924 12.43 19.56 -6.58
C ALA A 924 13.25 19.50 -7.88
N LEU A 925 14.05 18.44 -8.06
CA LEU A 925 14.75 18.14 -9.30
C LEU A 925 13.76 17.77 -10.40
N ALA A 926 12.79 16.89 -10.10
CA ALA A 926 11.80 16.42 -11.07
C ALA A 926 10.68 17.43 -11.40
N ALA A 927 10.54 18.52 -10.63
CA ALA A 927 9.47 19.51 -10.76
C ALA A 927 9.22 20.02 -12.20
N PRO A 928 10.23 20.40 -13.01
CA PRO A 928 10.00 20.88 -14.38
C PRO A 928 9.28 19.86 -15.26
N TRP A 929 9.63 18.58 -15.10
CA TRP A 929 9.04 17.47 -15.86
C TRP A 929 7.66 17.11 -15.32
N LEU A 930 7.53 16.93 -14.00
CA LEU A 930 6.28 16.57 -13.34
C LEU A 930 5.16 17.58 -13.66
N VAL A 931 5.46 18.88 -13.56
CA VAL A 931 4.49 19.94 -13.86
C VAL A 931 4.09 19.91 -15.35
N ARG A 932 5.06 19.93 -16.26
CA ARG A 932 4.82 19.96 -17.71
C ARG A 932 4.05 18.73 -18.20
N ILE A 933 4.35 17.55 -17.66
CA ILE A 933 3.77 16.28 -18.10
C ILE A 933 2.39 16.09 -17.48
N LEU A 934 2.24 16.25 -16.16
CA LEU A 934 0.98 15.94 -15.48
C LEU A 934 -0.10 17.01 -15.72
N PHE A 935 0.27 18.28 -15.77
CA PHE A 935 -0.67 19.41 -15.85
C PHE A 935 -0.61 20.17 -17.18
N GLY A 936 0.52 20.13 -17.89
CA GLY A 936 0.72 20.77 -19.20
C GLY A 936 1.69 21.95 -19.17
N PRO A 937 2.16 22.42 -20.34
CA PRO A 937 3.17 23.48 -20.44
C PRO A 937 2.70 24.83 -19.88
N GLY A 938 1.40 25.13 -19.93
CA GLY A 938 0.83 26.38 -19.39
C GLY A 938 1.02 26.57 -17.88
N TYR A 939 1.41 25.53 -17.15
CA TYR A 939 1.70 25.61 -15.71
C TYR A 939 3.20 25.64 -15.38
N ALA A 940 4.10 25.85 -16.35
CA ALA A 940 5.55 25.88 -16.12
C ALA A 940 5.99 26.85 -15.00
N SER A 941 5.26 27.95 -14.80
CA SER A 941 5.47 28.89 -13.68
C SER A 941 5.24 28.30 -12.28
N ALA A 942 4.62 27.12 -12.16
CA ALA A 942 4.41 26.42 -10.89
C ALA A 942 5.69 25.78 -10.34
N VAL A 943 6.75 25.63 -11.15
CA VAL A 943 8.00 24.94 -10.76
C VAL A 943 8.70 25.64 -9.60
N THR A 944 8.81 26.97 -9.62
CA THR A 944 9.48 27.73 -8.56
C THR A 944 8.67 27.74 -7.26
N PRO A 945 7.35 28.05 -7.25
CA PRO A 945 6.50 27.88 -6.08
C PRO A 945 6.50 26.45 -5.52
N MET A 946 6.55 25.43 -6.39
CA MET A 946 6.62 24.02 -5.98
C MET A 946 7.90 23.74 -5.20
N ARG A 947 9.06 24.21 -5.68
CA ARG A 947 10.35 24.06 -4.97
C ARG A 947 10.33 24.76 -3.61
N LEU A 948 9.79 25.97 -3.52
CA LEU A 948 9.67 26.70 -2.25
C LEU A 948 8.70 26.01 -1.28
N LEU A 949 7.56 25.52 -1.76
CA LEU A 949 6.61 24.76 -0.95
C LEU A 949 7.17 23.42 -0.46
N LEU A 950 8.02 22.73 -1.24
CA LEU A 950 8.73 21.55 -0.77
C LEU A 950 9.63 21.86 0.45
N VAL A 951 10.26 23.04 0.50
CA VAL A 951 10.99 23.50 1.70
C VAL A 951 10.02 23.83 2.84
N ALA A 952 8.89 24.47 2.54
CA ALA A 952 7.83 24.72 3.53
C ALA A 952 7.32 23.42 4.18
N GLU A 953 7.13 22.34 3.41
CA GLU A 953 6.73 21.03 3.95
C GLU A 953 7.77 20.41 4.90
N LEU A 954 9.07 20.61 4.64
CA LEU A 954 10.13 20.16 5.54
C LEU A 954 10.08 20.91 6.87
N LEU A 955 9.72 22.19 6.85
CA LEU A 955 9.51 23.03 8.04
C LEU A 955 8.21 22.64 8.77
N LEU A 956 7.19 22.17 8.05
CA LEU A 956 5.89 21.77 8.59
C LEU A 956 5.88 20.35 9.19
N ALA A 957 6.66 19.42 8.64
CA ALA A 957 6.64 18.01 9.05
C ALA A 957 6.90 17.78 10.55
N PRO A 958 7.82 18.51 11.24
CA PRO A 958 7.95 18.46 12.69
C PRO A 958 6.69 18.89 13.43
N PHE A 959 6.07 20.02 13.06
CA PHE A 959 4.80 20.48 13.65
C PHE A 959 3.72 19.39 13.55
N LEU A 960 3.55 18.73 12.40
CA LEU A 960 2.53 17.69 12.23
C LEU A 960 2.70 16.48 13.18
N VAL A 961 3.91 16.23 13.68
CA VAL A 961 4.20 15.20 14.69
C VAL A 961 4.13 15.75 16.11
N GLU A 962 4.71 16.92 16.34
CA GLU A 962 4.82 17.57 17.66
C GLU A 962 3.45 18.08 18.15
N CYS A 963 2.62 18.63 17.27
CA CYS A 963 1.21 18.95 17.53
C CYS A 963 0.40 17.71 17.93
N ARG A 964 0.68 16.55 17.32
CA ARG A 964 0.04 15.26 17.70
C ARG A 964 0.52 14.74 19.05
N ALA A 965 1.76 15.02 19.45
CA ALA A 965 2.22 14.76 20.81
C ALA A 965 1.50 15.66 21.83
N LEU A 966 1.37 16.98 21.58
CA LEU A 966 0.61 17.90 22.43
C LEU A 966 -0.85 17.46 22.61
N THR A 967 -1.52 17.09 21.52
CA THR A 967 -2.88 16.52 21.55
C THR A 967 -2.94 15.22 22.36
N GLY A 968 -1.90 14.38 22.29
CA GLY A 968 -1.78 13.14 23.08
C GLY A 968 -1.55 13.37 24.58
N LEU A 969 -1.00 14.52 24.96
CA LEU A 969 -0.88 14.99 26.34
C LEU A 969 -2.15 15.72 26.84
N GLY A 970 -3.22 15.75 26.06
CA GLY A 970 -4.44 16.49 26.38
C GLY A 970 -4.36 18.00 26.13
N ARG A 971 -3.22 18.55 25.69
CA ARG A 971 -3.01 19.99 25.44
C ARG A 971 -3.55 20.43 24.06
N THR A 972 -4.80 20.08 23.79
CA THR A 972 -5.52 20.38 22.54
C THR A 972 -5.63 21.88 22.28
N GLY A 973 -5.85 22.69 23.32
CA GLY A 973 -5.87 24.16 23.22
C GLY A 973 -4.55 24.76 22.73
N ALA A 974 -3.41 24.25 23.23
CA ALA A 974 -2.09 24.69 22.77
C ALA A 974 -1.82 24.26 21.32
N ALA A 975 -2.20 23.03 20.95
CA ALA A 975 -2.11 22.53 19.58
C ALA A 975 -2.95 23.37 18.58
N GLY A 976 -4.18 23.75 18.96
CA GLY A 976 -5.05 24.61 18.15
C GLY A 976 -4.56 26.05 18.06
N GLY A 977 -4.09 26.64 19.18
CA GLY A 977 -3.58 28.00 19.24
C GLY A 977 -2.35 28.23 18.34
N VAL A 978 -1.44 27.26 18.26
CA VAL A 978 -0.30 27.33 17.33
C VAL A 978 -0.77 27.30 15.87
N GLY A 979 -1.81 26.53 15.54
CA GLY A 979 -2.41 26.54 14.20
C GLY A 979 -3.07 27.87 13.84
N LEU A 980 -3.82 28.47 14.77
CA LEU A 980 -4.43 29.79 14.59
C LEU A 980 -3.39 30.90 14.42
N LEU A 981 -2.27 30.85 15.15
CA LEU A 981 -1.17 31.80 14.94
C LEU A 981 -0.50 31.61 13.58
N GLY A 982 -0.37 30.37 13.10
CA GLY A 982 0.08 30.09 11.73
C GLY A 982 -0.81 30.75 10.67
N LEU A 983 -2.13 30.66 10.84
CA LEU A 983 -3.09 31.39 10.00
C LEU A 983 -2.90 32.91 10.10
N ALA A 984 -2.69 33.46 11.30
CA ALA A 984 -2.44 34.88 11.48
C ALA A 984 -1.17 35.35 10.76
N VAL A 985 -0.07 34.58 10.81
CA VAL A 985 1.15 34.86 10.04
C VAL A 985 0.88 34.83 8.54
N SER A 986 0.09 33.88 8.04
CA SER A 986 -0.30 33.87 6.62
C SER A 986 -1.13 35.11 6.26
N LEU A 987 -2.09 35.52 7.09
CA LEU A 987 -2.90 36.72 6.87
C LEU A 987 -2.06 38.02 6.88
N LEU A 988 -0.97 38.07 7.65
CA LEU A 988 -0.06 39.22 7.70
C LEU A 988 0.95 39.23 6.54
N THR A 989 1.47 38.07 6.15
CA THR A 989 2.56 37.98 5.16
C THR A 989 2.08 37.93 3.71
N TYR A 990 0.92 37.32 3.43
CA TYR A 990 0.44 37.14 2.06
C TYR A 990 0.04 38.45 1.36
N PRO A 991 -0.64 39.42 2.01
CA PRO A 991 -0.96 40.70 1.37
C PRO A 991 0.27 41.50 0.91
N VAL A 992 1.45 41.23 1.48
CA VAL A 992 2.72 41.87 1.09
C VAL A 992 3.48 41.02 0.07
N LEU A 993 3.65 39.72 0.35
CA LEU A 993 4.49 38.85 -0.47
C LEU A 993 3.81 38.42 -1.80
N VAL A 994 2.50 38.26 -1.82
CA VAL A 994 1.78 37.79 -3.03
C VAL A 994 1.71 38.86 -4.13
N PRO A 995 1.42 40.15 -3.86
CA PRO A 995 1.54 41.18 -4.90
C PRO A 995 2.98 41.33 -5.43
N TRP A 996 4.00 41.11 -4.59
CA TRP A 996 5.40 41.27 -4.98
C TRP A 996 5.97 40.10 -5.79
N GLN A 997 5.68 38.85 -5.42
CA GLN A 997 6.26 37.65 -6.04
C GLN A 997 5.23 36.63 -6.56
N GLY A 998 3.94 37.00 -6.60
CA GLY A 998 2.85 36.12 -7.02
C GLY A 998 2.79 34.81 -6.21
N PRO A 999 2.57 33.66 -6.87
CA PRO A 999 2.59 32.34 -6.23
C PRO A 999 3.84 32.01 -5.40
N SER A 1000 5.02 32.54 -5.76
CA SER A 1000 6.25 32.31 -5.00
C SER A 1000 6.22 33.02 -3.65
N GLY A 1001 5.58 34.20 -3.57
CA GLY A 1001 5.39 34.94 -2.33
C GLY A 1001 4.55 34.20 -1.29
N ALA A 1002 3.47 33.55 -1.72
CA ALA A 1002 2.67 32.67 -0.85
C ALA A 1002 3.45 31.44 -0.36
N ALA A 1003 4.36 30.90 -1.19
CA ALA A 1003 5.23 29.82 -0.77
C ALA A 1003 6.21 30.26 0.33
N VAL A 1004 6.79 31.47 0.21
CA VAL A 1004 7.63 32.08 1.27
C VAL A 1004 6.80 32.38 2.53
N GLY A 1005 5.59 32.94 2.40
CA GLY A 1005 4.67 33.14 3.53
C GLY A 1005 4.35 31.82 4.26
N SER A 1006 4.14 30.73 3.52
CA SER A 1006 3.99 29.38 4.07
C SER A 1006 5.23 28.91 4.83
N MET A 1007 6.44 29.14 4.30
CA MET A 1007 7.69 28.80 5.01
C MET A 1007 7.79 29.51 6.36
N LEU A 1008 7.48 30.80 6.41
CA LEU A 1008 7.49 31.60 7.65
C LEU A 1008 6.45 31.10 8.66
N ALA A 1009 5.21 30.88 8.22
CA ALA A 1009 4.14 30.36 9.07
C ALA A 1009 4.49 28.98 9.64
N TYR A 1010 4.92 28.03 8.80
CA TYR A 1010 5.22 26.67 9.22
C TYR A 1010 6.49 26.58 10.10
N ALA A 1011 7.50 27.42 9.86
CA ALA A 1011 8.67 27.52 10.74
C ALA A 1011 8.27 27.99 12.15
N LEU A 1012 7.45 29.04 12.26
CA LEU A 1012 6.96 29.54 13.55
C LEU A 1012 6.09 28.50 14.26
N MET A 1013 5.17 27.84 13.52
CA MET A 1013 4.33 26.78 14.07
C MET A 1013 5.16 25.63 14.66
N THR A 1014 6.19 25.17 13.95
CA THR A 1014 7.14 24.16 14.45
C THR A 1014 7.89 24.66 15.69
N ALA A 1015 8.41 25.89 15.68
CA ALA A 1015 9.15 26.45 16.82
C ALA A 1015 8.30 26.53 18.10
N LEU A 1016 7.03 26.94 17.97
CA LEU A 1016 6.12 27.10 19.09
C LEU A 1016 5.57 25.76 19.61
N ALA A 1017 5.21 24.82 18.73
CA ALA A 1017 4.83 23.47 19.15
C ALA A 1017 5.99 22.78 19.91
N ARG A 1018 7.23 22.97 19.44
CA ARG A 1018 8.43 22.49 20.12
C ARG A 1018 8.64 23.14 21.49
N ARG A 1019 8.46 24.46 21.59
CA ARG A 1019 8.53 25.19 22.87
C ARG A 1019 7.49 24.69 23.87
N ALA A 1020 6.26 24.45 23.42
CA ALA A 1020 5.17 23.96 24.25
C ALA A 1020 5.40 22.51 24.76
N LEU A 1021 6.13 21.67 24.01
CA LEU A 1021 6.47 20.30 24.44
C LEU A 1021 7.58 20.22 25.48
N ARG A 1022 8.55 21.14 25.46
CA ARG A 1022 9.69 21.14 26.40
C ARG A 1022 9.25 21.25 27.86
N GLY A 1023 8.17 21.97 28.15
CA GLY A 1023 7.65 22.10 29.52
C GLY A 1023 6.89 20.87 30.04
N GLU A 1024 6.58 19.89 29.18
CA GLU A 1024 5.58 18.84 29.49
C GLU A 1024 6.17 17.42 29.53
N LEU A 1025 7.18 17.16 28.70
CA LEU A 1025 7.83 15.84 28.65
C LEU A 1025 8.90 15.65 29.74
N ASP A 1026 9.36 16.74 30.34
CA ASP A 1026 10.40 16.78 31.37
C ASP A 1026 9.83 16.99 32.80
N ALA A 1027 8.51 17.18 32.93
CA ALA A 1027 7.84 17.33 34.23
C ALA A 1027 7.74 15.99 34.99
N PRO A 1028 8.05 15.94 36.30
CA PRO A 1028 7.90 14.73 37.10
C PRO A 1028 6.42 14.32 37.18
N ARG A 1029 6.10 13.15 36.63
CA ARG A 1029 4.72 12.66 36.57
C ARG A 1029 4.27 12.16 37.94
N ALA A 1030 3.11 12.65 38.39
CA ALA A 1030 2.39 12.00 39.47
C ALA A 1030 2.11 10.53 39.12
N THR A 1031 2.35 9.62 40.06
CA THR A 1031 2.02 8.20 39.91
C THR A 1031 0.53 8.03 39.62
N PRO A 1032 0.13 7.21 38.64
CA PRO A 1032 -1.28 6.88 38.46
C PRO A 1032 -1.82 6.22 39.73
N ALA A 1033 -3.02 6.60 40.14
CA ALA A 1033 -3.66 6.03 41.31
C ALA A 1033 -3.74 4.49 41.20
N PRO A 1034 -3.54 3.73 42.30
CA PRO A 1034 -3.67 2.28 42.27
C PRO A 1034 -5.06 1.89 41.76
N GLN A 1035 -5.11 0.96 40.81
CA GLN A 1035 -6.39 0.33 40.47
C GLN A 1035 -6.94 -0.36 41.72
N PRO A 1036 -8.25 -0.26 42.02
CA PRO A 1036 -8.84 -0.99 43.14
C PRO A 1036 -8.55 -2.48 42.97
N ALA A 1037 -7.93 -3.09 43.99
CA ALA A 1037 -7.66 -4.52 43.97
C ALA A 1037 -8.98 -5.27 43.87
N ALA A 1038 -9.15 -6.09 42.83
CA ALA A 1038 -10.33 -6.92 42.67
C ALA A 1038 -10.42 -7.90 43.85
N SER A 1039 -11.41 -7.71 44.72
CA SER A 1039 -11.66 -8.54 45.91
C SER A 1039 -11.96 -9.98 45.50
N SER A 1040 -11.01 -10.87 45.73
CA SER A 1040 -11.09 -12.27 45.33
C SER A 1040 -11.87 -13.12 46.33
N THR A 1041 -13.17 -12.85 46.50
CA THR A 1041 -14.08 -13.66 47.32
C THR A 1041 -15.46 -13.79 46.68
N SER A 1042 -15.70 -14.92 46.02
CA SER A 1042 -17.03 -15.42 45.68
C SER A 1042 -17.12 -16.90 46.06
N PRO A 1043 -18.16 -17.39 46.76
CA PRO A 1043 -18.24 -18.78 47.20
C PRO A 1043 -18.29 -19.77 46.03
N ARG A 1044 -17.83 -21.01 46.27
CA ARG A 1044 -18.03 -22.13 45.33
C ARG A 1044 -19.48 -22.62 45.44
N PRO A 1045 -20.24 -22.77 44.34
CA PRO A 1045 -21.45 -23.58 44.34
C PRO A 1045 -21.07 -25.08 44.35
N SER A 1046 -21.83 -25.86 45.11
CA SER A 1046 -21.78 -27.32 45.17
C SER A 1046 -22.26 -27.98 43.87
N GLY A 1047 -21.91 -29.26 43.68
CA GLY A 1047 -22.28 -30.05 42.50
C GLY A 1047 -23.77 -30.46 42.45
N PRO A 1048 -24.21 -31.06 41.34
CA PRO A 1048 -25.61 -31.44 41.13
C PRO A 1048 -26.00 -32.67 41.94
N VAL A 1049 -27.21 -32.65 42.51
CA VAL A 1049 -27.90 -33.80 43.09
C VAL A 1049 -29.23 -33.97 42.35
N HIS A 1050 -29.59 -35.21 42.02
CA HIS A 1050 -30.83 -35.54 41.32
C HIS A 1050 -32.06 -35.33 42.24
N PRO A 1051 -33.20 -34.87 41.70
CA PRO A 1051 -34.47 -34.93 42.41
C PRO A 1051 -35.14 -36.30 42.23
N HIS A 1052 -35.60 -36.89 43.33
CA HIS A 1052 -36.67 -37.89 43.34
C HIS A 1052 -38.01 -37.17 43.57
N GLU A 1053 -39.08 -37.69 42.96
CA GLU A 1053 -40.48 -37.31 43.28
C GLU A 1053 -40.87 -37.84 44.67
N PRO A 1054 -41.88 -37.24 45.32
CA PRO A 1054 -43.24 -37.79 45.16
C PRO A 1054 -44.32 -36.70 44.93
N GLY A 1055 -45.49 -37.12 44.45
CA GLY A 1055 -46.60 -36.23 44.06
C GLY A 1055 -47.66 -36.00 45.15
N GLY A 1056 -48.73 -35.29 44.77
CA GLY A 1056 -49.90 -35.01 45.60
C GLY A 1056 -50.68 -33.76 45.17
N ASP A 1057 -51.88 -34.00 44.64
CA ASP A 1057 -53.08 -33.14 44.62
C ASP A 1057 -53.21 -31.87 43.74
N GLU A 1058 -54.35 -31.86 43.04
CA GLU A 1058 -55.03 -30.80 42.26
C GLU A 1058 -55.83 -29.81 43.17
N PRO A 1059 -56.63 -28.81 42.66
CA PRO A 1059 -56.98 -28.45 41.27
C PRO A 1059 -56.85 -26.95 40.90
N LEU A 1060 -57.20 -26.65 39.63
CA LEU A 1060 -57.40 -25.32 39.02
C LEU A 1060 -58.52 -24.47 39.70
N PRO A 1061 -58.58 -23.15 39.42
CA PRO A 1061 -59.67 -22.69 38.54
C PRO A 1061 -59.40 -21.50 37.57
N ALA A 1062 -60.12 -21.58 36.44
CA ALA A 1062 -60.86 -20.53 35.72
C ALA A 1062 -60.26 -19.15 35.32
N LEU A 1063 -60.13 -19.00 33.99
CA LEU A 1063 -60.54 -17.87 33.12
C LEU A 1063 -61.23 -16.63 33.74
N GLY A 1064 -60.75 -15.43 33.36
CA GLY A 1064 -61.48 -14.16 33.41
C GLY A 1064 -61.15 -13.25 32.21
N LYS A 1065 -62.17 -12.73 31.51
CA LYS A 1065 -62.04 -11.86 30.31
C LYS A 1065 -61.94 -10.38 30.72
N GLY A 1066 -61.33 -9.54 29.88
CA GLY A 1066 -61.47 -8.07 30.01
C GLY A 1066 -60.50 -7.24 29.16
N MET A 1067 -60.89 -6.93 27.92
CA MET A 1067 -60.39 -5.79 27.12
C MET A 1067 -61.26 -4.55 27.47
N PRO A 1068 -60.84 -3.29 27.23
CA PRO A 1068 -60.17 -2.80 26.01
C PRO A 1068 -58.64 -2.57 26.13
#